data_AF-A0A496A4Z2-F1
#
_entry.id   AF-A0A496A4Z2-F1
#
_cell.length_a   1.000
_cell.length_b   1.000
_cell.length_c   1.000
_cell.angle_alpha   90.00
_cell.angle_beta   90.00
_cell.angle_gamma   90.00
#
_symmetry.space_group_name_H-M   'P 1'
#
loop_
_entity.id
_entity.type
_entity.pdbx_description
1 polymer ?
#
loop_
_entity_poly.entity_id
_entity_poly.type
_entity_poly.pdbx_seq_one_letter_code
_entity_poly.pdbx_strand_id
1 'polypeptide(L)'
;MKHNKKSLFSIFTLVFIFSCAPVPHSGVSENLPTLTADQAAEKGKTSVVRIAGGNFVRVGAGSGFFIEPNKIVTNLHVIARPGPIFAKLSDDETIWMVEGVTAYDMENDLVILKIVGEGVPLSLGNSDAVRRNEPIYAIGYPGGGKYKLTEGAVHNHQYRGKWLQTTASISKGNSGGPMLNTGGEVIGISTAVDEVYSYAVPSNVLKALLAESTHVEPLINWYQQKRIRAYGYHERGEERYHDKDYKAAMTDLDESVELDPEFARAYTTRGNVGVHYGEAIAKYGRMPAARKYYITAITDYTTAIKLESENHATYNGRGHTRVHYGEYEAKQQNTTAAEKQYQAAIKDYSKAIKLDSDDDRNYGGRGWAKSLFGQLNAEQGELKKAEKQYQAAIKDYDKAVKLGPGDDANYNDRGWTKYHFGRLKTQQGKTAEARKHYQAAITDSDKAIQLNADSASAYHTRGVAKAALGEYDSAIKDFDAAITHKSDYTEAYHSRGEAKQALGQHDAAKIDFQKARQSNGKGDVSTQELERAVTEMVHVPAGEFQMGSNEIMDAIPQHTVYLDAFYMDPYEVTNAQFKAFVDANPEWSKDNIPSEYHNGNYLRLWNGNDYPKGKANHPVVYVSWYAAMAYAKWVGKRLPTEAEWERAARGGIAHKRYVWGNSRNPGRANYGYYGKHTRPVGSYLPNGFGLHDMGGNVWELCLDEYNKNFYRHSPKKNPIAGVSNIEALMEDFTGVNTMRVSRGGSWNTPGPAGAASRGDDTPTNTNSWLGFRCAKSAPPQQDAEAAPTSGASE
;
A
#
# COMPACT_ATOMS: atom_id res chain seq x y z
N MET A 1 46.24 5.73 -38.72
CA MET A 1 47.67 5.37 -38.84
C MET A 1 48.30 5.33 -37.45
N LYS A 2 49.05 4.28 -37.14
CA LYS A 2 49.91 4.16 -35.94
C LYS A 2 51.14 5.06 -36.07
N HIS A 3 51.53 5.76 -34.99
CA HIS A 3 52.88 5.78 -34.38
C HIS A 3 52.96 6.92 -33.34
N ASN A 4 53.25 6.70 -32.04
CA ASN A 4 54.47 6.28 -31.32
C ASN A 4 55.47 7.42 -31.00
N LYS A 5 55.68 7.59 -29.67
CA LYS A 5 56.93 7.86 -28.92
C LYS A 5 57.53 9.28 -28.79
N LYS A 6 57.55 9.72 -27.51
CA LYS A 6 58.69 10.11 -26.63
C LYS A 6 59.68 11.21 -27.05
N SER A 7 59.85 12.21 -26.15
CA SER A 7 61.14 12.71 -25.60
C SER A 7 60.82 13.72 -24.47
N LEU A 8 61.16 13.54 -23.18
CA LEU A 8 62.44 13.52 -22.43
C LEU A 8 62.99 14.90 -21.98
N PHE A 9 62.94 15.05 -20.65
CA PHE A 9 63.65 15.89 -19.68
C PHE A 9 65.08 16.39 -19.99
N SER A 10 65.43 17.53 -19.38
CA SER A 10 66.76 17.82 -18.76
C SER A 10 66.56 18.90 -17.66
N ILE A 11 66.78 18.62 -16.36
CA ILE A 11 68.06 18.54 -15.58
C ILE A 11 68.57 19.97 -15.27
N PHE A 12 68.46 20.54 -14.05
CA PHE A 12 69.04 20.28 -12.71
C PHE A 12 70.09 21.35 -12.38
N THR A 13 69.97 22.11 -11.28
CA THR A 13 71.06 22.27 -10.28
C THR A 13 70.56 22.83 -8.93
N LEU A 14 71.01 22.16 -7.87
CA LEU A 14 70.99 22.42 -6.42
C LEU A 14 71.76 23.73 -6.05
N VAL A 15 71.63 24.40 -4.89
CA VAL A 15 72.16 24.00 -3.55
C VAL A 15 71.59 24.92 -2.43
N PHE A 16 71.28 24.28 -1.28
CA PHE A 16 71.16 24.68 0.15
C PHE A 16 71.66 26.06 0.64
N ILE A 17 71.04 26.64 1.70
CA ILE A 17 71.50 26.70 3.13
C ILE A 17 70.31 26.95 4.10
N PHE A 18 70.43 26.40 5.32
CA PHE A 18 69.58 26.37 6.51
C PHE A 18 69.08 27.71 7.13
N SER A 19 67.86 27.65 7.69
CA SER A 19 67.38 28.12 9.02
C SER A 19 67.95 29.40 9.66
N CYS A 20 67.08 30.40 9.88
CA CYS A 20 66.83 31.08 11.17
C CYS A 20 65.52 31.91 11.10
N ALA A 21 64.66 31.79 12.10
CA ALA A 21 63.43 32.58 12.29
C ALA A 21 63.71 33.98 12.89
N PRO A 22 62.72 34.87 13.13
CA PRO A 22 61.46 35.17 12.44
C PRO A 22 61.38 36.66 12.00
N VAL A 23 60.56 36.99 10.99
CA VAL A 23 60.11 38.39 10.72
C VAL A 23 58.58 38.37 10.65
N PRO A 24 57.88 39.26 11.38
CA PRO A 24 56.44 39.15 11.58
C PRO A 24 55.70 39.48 10.28
N HIS A 25 54.92 38.52 9.77
CA HIS A 25 53.77 38.87 8.95
C HIS A 25 52.62 39.19 9.91
N SER A 26 52.57 40.47 10.29
CA SER A 26 51.34 41.11 10.72
C SER A 26 50.28 40.85 9.66
N GLY A 27 49.31 40.02 10.01
CA GLY A 27 48.19 39.69 9.14
C GLY A 27 47.35 40.91 8.82
N VAL A 28 46.72 40.85 7.66
CA VAL A 28 45.28 41.04 7.54
C VAL A 28 44.81 39.96 6.58
N SER A 29 44.31 38.85 7.12
CA SER A 29 43.28 38.08 6.44
C SER A 29 42.11 39.05 6.35
N GLU A 30 41.81 39.58 5.17
CA GLU A 30 40.56 40.31 4.94
C GLU A 30 39.43 39.35 5.31
N ASN A 31 38.87 39.53 6.51
CA ASN A 31 37.64 38.87 6.91
C ASN A 31 36.56 39.42 5.99
N LEU A 32 36.28 38.70 4.90
CA LEU A 32 35.07 38.90 4.12
C LEU A 32 33.87 38.94 5.10
N PRO A 33 32.98 39.93 5.00
CA PRO A 33 31.90 40.10 5.96
C PRO A 33 31.01 38.84 5.95
N THR A 34 30.98 38.18 7.10
CA THR A 34 30.13 37.00 7.33
C THR A 34 28.73 37.50 7.70
N LEU A 35 27.74 37.27 6.83
CA LEU A 35 26.34 37.55 7.13
C LEU A 35 25.87 36.70 8.31
N THR A 36 25.25 37.38 9.26
CA THR A 36 24.43 36.77 10.32
C THR A 36 23.11 36.24 9.74
N ALA A 37 22.43 35.34 10.46
CA ALA A 37 21.13 34.82 10.07
C ALA A 37 20.09 35.94 9.87
N ASP A 38 20.09 36.98 10.71
CA ASP A 38 19.18 38.12 10.58
C ASP A 38 19.45 38.92 9.31
N GLN A 39 20.72 39.18 8.99
CA GLN A 39 21.09 39.86 7.74
C GLN A 39 20.71 39.02 6.51
N ALA A 40 20.87 37.70 6.58
CA ALA A 40 20.47 36.79 5.52
C ALA A 40 18.93 36.76 5.36
N ALA A 41 18.19 36.84 6.47
CA ALA A 41 16.74 36.93 6.47
C ALA A 41 16.26 38.23 5.82
N GLU A 42 16.84 39.39 6.19
CA GLU A 42 16.48 40.67 5.57
C GLU A 42 16.76 40.69 4.07
N LYS A 43 17.93 40.19 3.65
CA LYS A 43 18.25 40.01 2.24
C LYS A 43 17.24 39.10 1.54
N GLY A 44 16.82 38.03 2.21
CA GLY A 44 15.82 37.11 1.68
C GLY A 44 14.44 37.74 1.53
N LYS A 45 13.99 38.57 2.47
CA LYS A 45 12.66 39.22 2.44
C LYS A 45 12.47 40.11 1.21
N THR A 46 13.54 40.73 0.70
CA THR A 46 13.51 41.60 -0.48
C THR A 46 13.68 40.87 -1.81
N SER A 47 14.17 39.63 -1.78
CA SER A 47 14.65 38.94 -2.98
C SER A 47 14.03 37.57 -3.24
N VAL A 48 13.37 36.98 -2.23
CA VAL A 48 12.78 35.63 -2.31
C VAL A 48 11.26 35.74 -2.36
N VAL A 49 10.68 35.11 -3.37
CA VAL A 49 9.26 35.17 -3.68
C VAL A 49 8.60 33.81 -3.54
N ARG A 50 7.32 33.83 -3.21
CA ARG A 50 6.44 32.67 -3.29
C ARG A 50 5.85 32.59 -4.70
N ILE A 51 5.99 31.44 -5.34
CA ILE A 51 5.44 31.19 -6.68
C ILE A 51 4.07 30.51 -6.54
N ALA A 52 3.02 31.06 -7.13
CA ALA A 52 1.66 30.55 -7.03
C ALA A 52 0.95 30.45 -8.39
N GLY A 53 0.22 29.36 -8.62
CA GLY A 53 -0.63 29.15 -9.80
C GLY A 53 -2.08 29.60 -9.60
N GLY A 54 -2.79 29.87 -10.71
CA GLY A 54 -4.11 30.52 -10.90
C GLY A 54 -5.35 30.23 -10.04
N ASN A 55 -5.22 29.73 -8.82
CA ASN A 55 -6.24 29.79 -7.78
C ASN A 55 -5.55 30.21 -6.47
N PHE A 56 -5.68 31.48 -6.09
CA PHE A 56 -5.07 32.08 -4.88
C PHE A 56 -5.41 31.37 -3.55
N VAL A 57 -6.29 30.35 -3.58
CA VAL A 57 -6.89 29.70 -2.41
C VAL A 57 -6.49 28.22 -2.24
N ARG A 58 -5.77 27.59 -3.20
CA ARG A 58 -5.33 26.19 -3.05
C ARG A 58 -3.81 26.05 -3.10
N VAL A 59 -3.28 25.51 -2.00
CA VAL A 59 -1.86 25.32 -1.71
C VAL A 59 -1.18 24.46 -2.77
N GLY A 60 -0.16 25.05 -3.37
CA GLY A 60 0.84 24.47 -4.25
C GLY A 60 1.80 25.61 -4.61
N ALA A 61 2.48 26.14 -3.61
CA ALA A 61 3.32 27.32 -3.77
C ALA A 61 4.78 26.97 -3.48
N GLY A 62 5.59 26.95 -4.53
CA GLY A 62 7.04 26.85 -4.41
C GLY A 62 7.65 28.20 -4.03
N SER A 63 8.97 28.21 -3.96
CA SER A 63 9.77 29.41 -3.75
C SER A 63 10.52 29.75 -5.02
N GLY A 64 10.89 31.00 -5.18
CA GLY A 64 11.79 31.46 -6.23
C GLY A 64 12.56 32.67 -5.74
N PHE A 65 13.54 33.12 -6.49
CA PHE A 65 14.25 34.35 -6.16
C PHE A 65 14.70 35.10 -7.39
N PHE A 66 14.86 36.41 -7.23
CA PHE A 66 15.37 37.29 -8.28
C PHE A 66 16.84 36.99 -8.56
N ILE A 67 17.17 36.78 -9.83
CA ILE A 67 18.54 36.63 -10.33
C ILE A 67 18.99 37.82 -11.19
N GLU A 68 18.00 38.50 -11.78
CA GLU A 68 18.11 39.83 -12.39
C GLU A 68 16.84 40.61 -11.97
N PRO A 69 16.79 41.94 -12.09
CA PRO A 69 15.64 42.71 -11.61
C PRO A 69 14.29 42.20 -12.11
N ASN A 70 14.21 41.72 -13.37
CA ASN A 70 12.97 41.24 -13.98
C ASN A 70 12.98 39.73 -14.28
N LYS A 71 13.91 38.96 -13.69
CA LYS A 71 13.98 37.50 -13.85
C LYS A 71 14.01 36.80 -12.51
N ILE A 72 13.15 35.79 -12.37
CA ILE A 72 13.09 34.92 -11.20
C ILE A 72 13.48 33.51 -11.61
N VAL A 73 14.31 32.85 -10.83
CA VAL A 73 14.53 31.40 -10.95
C VAL A 73 13.65 30.65 -9.95
N THR A 74 13.15 29.48 -10.36
CA THR A 74 12.47 28.49 -9.51
C THR A 74 12.75 27.09 -10.06
N ASN A 75 12.25 26.06 -9.38
CA ASN A 75 12.20 24.73 -9.97
C ASN A 75 11.12 24.60 -11.05
N LEU A 76 11.36 23.73 -12.02
CA LEU A 76 10.44 23.47 -13.12
C LEU A 76 9.14 22.84 -12.63
N HIS A 77 9.20 21.86 -11.72
CA HIS A 77 8.02 21.20 -11.16
C HIS A 77 7.06 22.14 -10.42
N VAL A 78 7.57 23.27 -9.89
CA VAL A 78 6.74 24.30 -9.22
C VAL A 78 5.74 24.92 -10.20
N ILE A 79 6.10 25.00 -11.47
CA ILE A 79 5.28 25.64 -12.51
C ILE A 79 4.85 24.69 -13.62
N ALA A 80 5.08 23.38 -13.47
CA ALA A 80 4.78 22.40 -14.51
C ALA A 80 3.27 22.25 -14.81
N ARG A 81 2.40 22.82 -13.97
CA ARG A 81 0.94 22.81 -14.16
C ARG A 81 0.49 24.04 -14.96
N PRO A 82 -0.26 23.85 -16.07
CA PRO A 82 -0.76 24.96 -16.87
C PRO A 82 -1.65 25.91 -16.07
N GLY A 83 -1.37 27.21 -16.18
CA GLY A 83 -2.18 28.28 -15.58
C GLY A 83 -1.41 29.60 -15.50
N PRO A 84 -2.07 30.70 -15.10
CA PRO A 84 -1.37 31.93 -14.79
C PRO A 84 -0.49 31.72 -13.54
N ILE A 85 0.69 32.33 -13.54
CA ILE A 85 1.68 32.25 -12.46
C ILE A 85 1.93 33.65 -11.90
N PHE A 86 1.95 33.73 -10.57
CA PHE A 86 2.27 34.93 -9.83
C PHE A 86 3.47 34.70 -8.92
N ALA A 87 4.33 35.70 -8.80
CA ALA A 87 5.40 35.77 -7.81
C ALA A 87 5.00 36.78 -6.73
N LYS A 88 5.04 36.37 -5.47
CA LYS A 88 4.58 37.19 -4.33
C LYS A 88 5.70 37.38 -3.32
N LEU A 89 5.94 38.62 -2.90
CA LEU A 89 6.95 38.93 -1.88
C LEU A 89 6.44 38.60 -0.46
N SER A 90 7.36 38.61 0.51
CA SER A 90 7.08 38.29 1.91
C SER A 90 6.14 39.28 2.63
N ASP A 91 5.96 40.49 2.09
CA ASP A 91 5.00 41.50 2.57
C ASP A 91 3.54 41.16 2.26
N ASP A 92 3.31 40.14 1.43
CA ASP A 92 2.00 39.71 0.94
C ASP A 92 1.18 40.79 0.17
N GLU A 93 1.80 41.94 -0.13
CA GLU A 93 1.20 43.06 -0.89
C GLU A 93 1.83 43.18 -2.28
N THR A 94 3.12 42.91 -2.40
CA THR A 94 3.86 43.00 -3.66
C THR A 94 3.70 41.71 -4.46
N ILE A 95 3.05 41.81 -5.62
CA ILE A 95 2.75 40.69 -6.52
C ILE A 95 3.17 41.05 -7.94
N TRP A 96 3.95 40.18 -8.57
CA TRP A 96 4.29 40.25 -9.98
C TRP A 96 3.63 39.14 -10.77
N MET A 97 3.23 39.46 -11.99
CA MET A 97 2.74 38.48 -12.96
C MET A 97 3.91 37.96 -13.80
N VAL A 98 3.92 36.64 -14.03
CA VAL A 98 4.90 36.00 -14.93
C VAL A 98 4.40 36.09 -16.37
N GLU A 99 5.21 36.69 -17.24
CA GLU A 99 4.92 36.83 -18.68
C GLU A 99 5.24 35.55 -19.46
N GLY A 100 6.34 34.89 -19.09
CA GLY A 100 6.91 33.82 -19.88
C GLY A 100 8.13 33.17 -19.25
N VAL A 101 8.67 32.18 -19.96
CA VAL A 101 9.90 31.48 -19.62
C VAL A 101 11.03 31.99 -20.51
N THR A 102 12.21 32.22 -19.92
CA THR A 102 13.38 32.71 -20.67
C THR A 102 14.45 31.65 -20.91
N ALA A 103 14.52 30.65 -20.03
CA ALA A 103 15.33 29.46 -20.18
C ALA A 103 14.82 28.39 -19.20
N TYR A 104 15.02 27.11 -19.52
CA TYR A 104 14.71 26.02 -18.61
C TYR A 104 15.66 24.84 -18.83
N ASP A 105 15.89 24.08 -17.77
CA ASP A 105 16.65 22.84 -17.78
C ASP A 105 15.81 21.76 -17.08
N MET A 106 15.25 20.85 -17.88
CA MET A 106 14.43 19.75 -17.37
C MET A 106 15.24 18.76 -16.55
N GLU A 107 16.51 18.55 -16.88
CA GLU A 107 17.35 17.56 -16.20
C GLU A 107 17.70 18.04 -14.80
N ASN A 108 17.96 19.34 -14.65
CA ASN A 108 18.26 19.95 -13.36
C ASN A 108 17.04 20.55 -12.67
N ASP A 109 15.83 20.37 -13.22
CA ASP A 109 14.58 20.89 -12.66
C ASP A 109 14.66 22.40 -12.37
N LEU A 110 15.15 23.18 -13.34
CA LEU A 110 15.29 24.62 -13.24
C LEU A 110 14.50 25.34 -14.34
N VAL A 111 13.96 26.50 -14.00
CA VAL A 111 13.34 27.41 -14.96
C VAL A 111 13.55 28.85 -14.55
N ILE A 112 13.81 29.69 -15.55
CA ILE A 112 13.96 31.14 -15.41
C ILE A 112 12.72 31.80 -16.01
N LEU A 113 12.07 32.62 -15.19
CA LEU A 113 10.81 33.27 -15.47
C LEU A 113 11.03 34.76 -15.73
N LYS A 114 10.34 35.29 -16.74
CA LYS A 114 10.21 36.72 -16.99
C LYS A 114 8.98 37.27 -16.26
N ILE A 115 9.11 38.39 -15.57
CA ILE A 115 7.99 39.07 -14.91
C ILE A 115 7.74 40.49 -15.42
N VAL A 116 6.52 40.98 -15.17
CA VAL A 116 6.13 42.39 -15.32
C VAL A 116 6.53 43.17 -14.06
N GLY A 117 7.69 43.82 -14.08
CA GLY A 117 8.20 44.66 -12.98
C GLY A 117 9.62 44.32 -12.57
N GLU A 118 10.08 44.90 -11.46
CA GLU A 118 11.44 44.72 -10.95
C GLU A 118 11.46 44.37 -9.46
N GLY A 119 12.42 43.52 -9.06
CA GLY A 119 12.76 43.20 -7.69
C GLY A 119 14.27 43.20 -7.46
N VAL A 120 14.71 42.79 -6.27
CA VAL A 120 16.12 42.88 -5.86
C VAL A 120 16.84 41.55 -6.09
N PRO A 121 17.81 41.45 -7.03
CA PRO A 121 18.47 40.19 -7.33
C PRO A 121 19.47 39.74 -6.25
N LEU A 122 19.64 38.43 -6.14
CA LEU A 122 20.71 37.80 -5.35
C LEU A 122 21.91 37.46 -6.24
N SER A 123 23.12 37.68 -5.73
CA SER A 123 24.36 37.29 -6.40
C SER A 123 24.56 35.77 -6.37
N LEU A 124 25.08 35.19 -7.46
CA LEU A 124 25.36 33.76 -7.57
C LEU A 124 26.82 33.45 -7.18
N GLY A 125 27.01 32.71 -6.10
CA GLY A 125 28.32 32.25 -5.61
C GLY A 125 28.88 31.10 -6.46
N ASN A 126 30.11 30.66 -6.16
CA ASN A 126 30.75 29.53 -6.85
C ASN A 126 30.47 28.20 -6.11
N SER A 127 29.51 27.41 -6.59
CA SER A 127 29.15 26.14 -5.96
C SER A 127 30.28 25.09 -5.97
N ASP A 128 31.24 25.18 -6.90
CA ASP A 128 32.37 24.24 -6.99
C ASP A 128 33.43 24.49 -5.91
N ALA A 129 33.41 25.66 -5.28
CA ALA A 129 34.34 26.03 -4.20
C ALA A 129 33.81 25.68 -2.80
N VAL A 130 32.56 25.23 -2.71
CA VAL A 130 31.86 24.97 -1.45
C VAL A 130 32.49 23.79 -0.71
N ARG A 131 32.64 23.92 0.61
CA ARG A 131 33.26 22.89 1.45
C ARG A 131 32.26 22.24 2.39
N ARG A 132 32.55 21.00 2.79
CA ARG A 132 31.79 20.30 3.82
C ARG A 132 31.82 21.11 5.13
N ASN A 133 30.68 21.12 5.82
CA ASN A 133 30.39 21.87 7.05
C ASN A 133 30.37 23.39 6.89
N GLU A 134 30.40 23.91 5.67
CA GLU A 134 30.20 25.35 5.43
C GLU A 134 28.76 25.75 5.83
N PRO A 135 28.56 26.78 6.67
CA PRO A 135 27.24 27.22 7.07
C PRO A 135 26.43 27.79 5.89
N ILE A 136 25.14 27.49 5.88
CA ILE A 136 24.20 27.95 4.85
C ILE A 136 22.88 28.43 5.44
N TYR A 137 22.21 29.29 4.68
CA TYR A 137 20.86 29.78 4.98
C TYR A 137 19.92 29.40 3.82
N ALA A 138 19.04 28.42 4.06
CA ALA A 138 17.98 28.06 3.12
C ALA A 138 16.77 28.96 3.34
N ILE A 139 16.28 29.61 2.28
CA ILE A 139 15.19 30.59 2.37
C ILE A 139 14.04 30.18 1.45
N GLY A 140 12.81 30.21 1.96
CA GLY A 140 11.64 29.86 1.16
C GLY A 140 10.31 29.95 1.91
N TYR A 141 9.30 29.26 1.38
CA TYR A 141 7.92 29.25 1.88
C TYR A 141 7.46 27.81 2.18
N PRO A 142 7.93 27.20 3.28
CA PRO A 142 7.55 25.84 3.68
C PRO A 142 6.02 25.64 3.72
N GLY A 143 5.55 24.54 3.14
CA GLY A 143 4.13 24.21 2.99
C GLY A 143 3.34 25.18 2.11
N GLY A 144 4.01 26.07 1.36
CA GLY A 144 3.38 27.21 0.69
C GLY A 144 2.92 28.32 1.64
N GLY A 145 3.36 28.26 2.91
CA GLY A 145 2.96 29.13 4.01
C GLY A 145 3.71 30.47 4.03
N LYS A 146 4.16 30.88 5.22
CA LYS A 146 4.88 32.13 5.43
C LYS A 146 6.36 31.99 5.08
N TYR A 147 6.99 33.12 4.79
CA TYR A 147 8.43 33.25 4.63
C TYR A 147 9.17 32.61 5.82
N LYS A 148 10.21 31.82 5.53
CA LYS A 148 11.08 31.21 6.55
C LYS A 148 12.52 31.14 6.06
N LEU A 149 13.44 31.41 6.99
CA LEU A 149 14.86 31.07 6.87
C LEU A 149 15.14 29.84 7.75
N THR A 150 15.89 28.88 7.22
CA THR A 150 16.39 27.71 7.94
C THR A 150 17.91 27.65 7.82
N GLU A 151 18.58 27.58 8.97
CA GLU A 151 20.03 27.37 9.04
C GLU A 151 20.41 25.91 8.80
N GLY A 152 21.58 25.69 8.23
CA GLY A 152 22.17 24.38 8.08
C GLY A 152 23.62 24.46 7.65
N ALA A 153 24.15 23.33 7.17
CA ALA A 153 25.49 23.27 6.62
C ALA A 153 25.55 22.36 5.40
N VAL A 154 26.56 22.55 4.58
CA VAL A 154 26.84 21.66 3.46
C VAL A 154 27.33 20.32 3.98
N HIS A 155 26.67 19.24 3.61
CA HIS A 155 27.08 17.88 3.95
C HIS A 155 27.98 17.26 2.87
N ASN A 156 27.58 17.39 1.61
CA ASN A 156 28.32 16.90 0.44
C ASN A 156 28.12 17.85 -0.74
N HIS A 157 29.19 18.24 -1.42
CA HIS A 157 29.15 19.19 -2.53
C HIS A 157 28.98 18.53 -3.91
N GLN A 158 29.04 17.19 -4.00
CA GLN A 158 28.84 16.42 -5.24
C GLN A 158 28.09 15.12 -4.98
N TYR A 159 26.94 15.20 -4.30
CA TYR A 159 26.10 14.03 -4.12
C TYR A 159 25.61 13.53 -5.49
N ARG A 160 25.93 12.25 -5.79
CA ARG A 160 25.70 11.60 -7.10
C ARG A 160 26.25 12.39 -8.30
N GLY A 161 27.27 13.24 -8.06
CA GLY A 161 27.86 14.10 -9.09
C GLY A 161 26.92 15.22 -9.60
N LYS A 162 25.78 15.47 -8.96
CA LYS A 162 24.74 16.37 -9.47
C LYS A 162 24.28 17.44 -8.48
N TRP A 163 24.14 17.11 -7.19
CA TRP A 163 23.49 17.98 -6.21
C TRP A 163 24.38 18.32 -5.02
N LEU A 164 24.11 19.47 -4.42
CA LEU A 164 24.54 19.76 -3.05
C LEU A 164 23.61 19.01 -2.09
N GLN A 165 24.18 18.32 -1.12
CA GLN A 165 23.48 17.71 0.00
C GLN A 165 23.75 18.55 1.24
N THR A 166 22.71 18.86 2.02
CA THR A 166 22.76 19.83 3.11
C THR A 166 21.96 19.35 4.32
N THR A 167 22.28 19.88 5.49
CA THR A 167 21.56 19.59 6.74
C THR A 167 20.44 20.59 7.04
N ALA A 168 20.25 21.62 6.20
CA ALA A 168 19.16 22.57 6.37
C ALA A 168 17.82 21.85 6.18
N SER A 169 16.93 21.92 7.17
CA SER A 169 15.63 21.23 7.11
C SER A 169 14.63 22.00 6.25
N ILE A 170 14.37 21.51 5.03
CA ILE A 170 13.37 22.07 4.12
C ILE A 170 12.18 21.11 3.95
N SER A 171 11.10 21.62 3.36
CA SER A 171 9.89 20.84 3.04
C SER A 171 9.29 21.27 1.70
N LYS A 172 8.25 20.56 1.22
CA LYS A 172 7.39 20.99 0.10
C LYS A 172 7.07 22.48 0.24
N GLY A 173 7.27 23.25 -0.81
CA GLY A 173 7.14 24.71 -0.83
C GLY A 173 8.45 25.50 -0.74
N ASN A 174 9.54 24.90 -0.25
CA ASN A 174 10.88 25.50 -0.38
C ASN A 174 11.50 25.29 -1.76
N SER A 175 10.97 24.37 -2.57
CA SER A 175 11.44 24.10 -3.93
C SER A 175 11.58 25.39 -4.72
N GLY A 176 12.77 25.65 -5.28
CA GLY A 176 13.15 26.85 -6.02
C GLY A 176 13.73 27.98 -5.16
N GLY A 177 13.71 27.84 -3.83
CA GLY A 177 14.28 28.81 -2.89
C GLY A 177 15.81 28.76 -2.80
N PRO A 178 16.51 29.90 -2.58
CA PRO A 178 17.96 29.96 -2.56
C PRO A 178 18.55 29.38 -1.27
N MET A 179 19.74 28.80 -1.39
CA MET A 179 20.64 28.49 -0.30
C MET A 179 21.83 29.46 -0.35
N LEU A 180 21.91 30.35 0.64
CA LEU A 180 22.96 31.35 0.74
C LEU A 180 24.15 30.82 1.52
N ASN A 181 25.36 31.13 1.06
CA ASN A 181 26.57 31.02 1.89
C ASN A 181 26.63 32.19 2.89
N THR A 182 27.66 32.18 3.73
CA THR A 182 27.90 33.26 4.70
C THR A 182 28.32 34.59 4.06
N GLY A 183 28.72 34.63 2.79
CA GLY A 183 28.88 35.86 2.01
C GLY A 183 27.55 36.43 1.46
N GLY A 184 26.43 35.72 1.67
CA GLY A 184 25.11 36.08 1.17
C GLY A 184 24.91 35.79 -0.32
N GLU A 185 25.77 34.99 -0.92
CA GLU A 185 25.68 34.56 -2.31
C GLU A 185 24.93 33.23 -2.40
N VAL A 186 24.16 33.03 -3.47
CA VAL A 186 23.45 31.77 -3.71
C VAL A 186 24.44 30.71 -4.18
N ILE A 187 24.55 29.62 -3.42
CA ILE A 187 25.36 28.45 -3.79
C ILE A 187 24.53 27.25 -4.22
N GLY A 188 23.23 27.25 -3.90
CA GLY A 188 22.30 26.19 -4.30
C GLY A 188 20.85 26.66 -4.43
N ILE A 189 20.05 25.91 -5.18
CA ILE A 189 18.62 26.10 -5.36
C ILE A 189 17.90 24.85 -4.82
N SER A 190 17.14 25.01 -3.74
CA SER A 190 16.44 23.91 -3.06
C SER A 190 15.55 23.13 -4.03
N THR A 191 15.62 21.78 -4.05
CA THR A 191 14.83 20.96 -5.00
C THR A 191 14.16 19.73 -4.35
N ALA A 192 14.89 18.97 -3.53
CA ALA A 192 14.40 17.71 -2.98
C ALA A 192 14.83 17.54 -1.52
N VAL A 193 14.19 16.61 -0.81
CA VAL A 193 14.50 16.29 0.58
C VAL A 193 14.29 14.79 0.83
N ASP A 194 15.11 14.19 1.68
CA ASP A 194 14.86 12.87 2.27
C ASP A 194 14.76 12.98 3.80
N GLU A 195 14.73 11.84 4.51
CA GLU A 195 14.56 11.84 5.96
C GLU A 195 15.68 12.57 6.72
N VAL A 196 16.87 12.68 6.13
CA VAL A 196 18.09 13.13 6.81
C VAL A 196 18.66 14.41 6.21
N TYR A 197 18.56 14.58 4.89
CA TYR A 197 19.21 15.66 4.15
C TYR A 197 18.28 16.33 3.15
N SER A 198 18.65 17.57 2.84
CA SER A 198 18.01 18.37 1.80
C SER A 198 18.97 18.61 0.64
N TYR A 199 18.43 18.61 -0.57
CA TYR A 199 19.18 18.66 -1.82
C TYR A 199 18.94 19.97 -2.56
N ALA A 200 20.01 20.47 -3.16
CA ALA A 200 19.97 21.68 -3.95
C ALA A 200 20.72 21.53 -5.28
N VAL A 201 20.15 22.13 -6.33
CA VAL A 201 20.81 22.29 -7.63
C VAL A 201 21.95 23.31 -7.45
N PRO A 202 23.20 22.99 -7.84
CA PRO A 202 24.34 23.91 -7.65
C PRO A 202 24.17 25.23 -8.44
N SER A 203 24.60 26.35 -7.86
CA SER A 203 24.48 27.67 -8.51
C SER A 203 25.23 27.78 -9.84
N ASN A 204 26.30 27.01 -10.05
CA ASN A 204 27.02 27.01 -11.33
C ASN A 204 26.19 26.43 -12.49
N VAL A 205 25.25 25.51 -12.20
CA VAL A 205 24.27 25.03 -13.19
C VAL A 205 23.35 26.17 -13.61
N LEU A 206 22.86 26.95 -12.64
CA LEU A 206 22.04 28.13 -12.90
C LEU A 206 22.81 29.21 -13.67
N LYS A 207 24.11 29.42 -13.40
CA LYS A 207 24.95 30.35 -14.16
C LYS A 207 25.01 29.99 -15.64
N ALA A 208 25.17 28.70 -15.95
CA ALA A 208 25.16 28.21 -17.33
C ALA A 208 23.80 28.46 -18.00
N LEU A 209 22.71 28.11 -17.33
CA LEU A 209 21.35 28.32 -17.85
C LEU A 209 21.02 29.80 -18.07
N LEU A 210 21.47 30.67 -17.17
CA LEU A 210 21.25 32.12 -17.29
C LEU A 210 21.96 32.71 -18.52
N ALA A 211 23.11 32.17 -18.93
CA ALA A 211 23.80 32.61 -20.13
C ALA A 211 22.99 32.34 -21.43
N GLU A 212 22.06 31.39 -21.39
CA GLU A 212 21.18 31.02 -22.51
C GLU A 212 19.87 31.85 -22.54
N SER A 213 19.56 32.57 -21.45
CA SER A 213 18.30 33.29 -21.21
C SER A 213 18.15 34.57 -22.05
N THR A 214 17.94 34.42 -23.36
CA THR A 214 17.93 35.52 -24.34
C THR A 214 16.57 35.82 -24.97
N HIS A 215 15.65 34.85 -25.00
CA HIS A 215 14.30 34.99 -25.58
C HIS A 215 13.23 34.78 -24.51
N VAL A 216 12.10 35.50 -24.59
CA VAL A 216 10.95 35.27 -23.71
C VAL A 216 9.89 34.50 -24.47
N GLU A 217 9.63 33.27 -24.05
CA GLU A 217 8.51 32.49 -24.57
C GLU A 217 7.28 32.67 -23.67
N PRO A 218 6.13 33.16 -24.19
CA PRO A 218 4.91 33.30 -23.41
C PRO A 218 4.46 31.98 -22.78
N LEU A 219 4.01 32.01 -21.52
CA LEU A 219 3.62 30.80 -20.78
C LEU A 219 2.64 29.90 -21.53
N ILE A 220 1.65 30.50 -22.20
CA ILE A 220 0.65 29.76 -22.95
C ILE A 220 1.24 28.93 -24.09
N ASN A 221 2.29 29.42 -24.74
CA ASN A 221 2.99 28.71 -25.81
C ASN A 221 3.93 27.66 -25.22
N TRP A 222 4.64 28.01 -24.16
CA TRP A 222 5.54 27.11 -23.46
C TRP A 222 4.82 25.85 -22.95
N TYR A 223 3.61 26.00 -22.37
CA TYR A 223 2.77 24.87 -21.95
C TYR A 223 2.23 24.01 -23.10
N GLN A 224 2.29 24.47 -24.36
CA GLN A 224 1.90 23.65 -25.51
C GLN A 224 3.02 22.71 -25.96
N GLN A 225 4.27 22.95 -25.54
CA GLN A 225 5.39 22.08 -25.88
C GLN A 225 5.17 20.66 -25.36
N LYS A 226 5.34 19.66 -26.24
CA LYS A 226 5.12 18.24 -25.88
C LYS A 226 5.96 17.82 -24.68
N ARG A 227 7.24 18.22 -24.65
CA ARG A 227 8.18 17.89 -23.58
C ARG A 227 7.76 18.46 -22.22
N ILE A 228 7.27 19.70 -22.20
CA ILE A 228 6.76 20.36 -20.98
C ILE A 228 5.47 19.71 -20.52
N ARG A 229 4.57 19.35 -21.44
CA ARG A 229 3.36 18.61 -21.10
C ARG A 229 3.70 17.24 -20.53
N ALA A 230 4.60 16.49 -21.16
CA ALA A 230 5.08 15.21 -20.67
C ALA A 230 5.60 15.33 -19.24
N TYR A 231 6.47 16.30 -18.99
CA TYR A 231 6.98 16.61 -17.65
C TYR A 231 5.85 16.93 -16.64
N GLY A 232 4.86 17.75 -17.02
CA GLY A 232 3.72 18.05 -16.16
C GLY A 232 2.86 16.83 -15.80
N TYR A 233 2.65 15.91 -16.75
CA TYR A 233 1.99 14.63 -16.47
C TYR A 233 2.86 13.74 -15.57
N HIS A 234 4.17 13.66 -15.82
CA HIS A 234 5.10 12.93 -14.97
C HIS A 234 5.04 13.37 -13.50
N GLU A 235 5.16 14.67 -13.23
CA GLU A 235 5.14 15.21 -11.86
C GLU A 235 3.79 14.96 -11.16
N ARG A 236 2.68 15.04 -11.90
CA ARG A 236 1.36 14.69 -11.36
C ARG A 236 1.23 13.19 -11.08
N GLY A 237 1.83 12.36 -11.94
CA GLY A 237 1.94 10.92 -11.76
C GLY A 237 2.75 10.56 -10.51
N GLU A 238 3.88 11.22 -10.27
CA GLU A 238 4.68 11.04 -9.05
C GLU A 238 3.91 11.44 -7.79
N GLU A 239 3.20 12.58 -7.81
CA GLU A 239 2.37 12.98 -6.65
C GLU A 239 1.31 11.91 -6.33
N ARG A 240 0.59 11.42 -7.35
CA ARG A 240 -0.41 10.35 -7.18
C ARG A 240 0.21 9.03 -6.72
N TYR A 241 1.42 8.75 -7.16
CA TYR A 241 2.18 7.58 -6.72
C TYR A 241 2.50 7.66 -5.22
N HIS A 242 2.95 8.82 -4.73
CA HIS A 242 3.15 9.06 -3.30
C HIS A 242 1.85 8.96 -2.49
N ASP A 243 0.73 9.40 -3.05
CA ASP A 243 -0.61 9.25 -2.48
C ASP A 243 -1.15 7.79 -2.56
N LYS A 244 -0.37 6.87 -3.14
CA LYS A 244 -0.71 5.45 -3.37
C LYS A 244 -1.91 5.25 -4.30
N ASP A 245 -2.30 6.25 -5.08
CA ASP A 245 -3.25 6.12 -6.18
C ASP A 245 -2.54 5.62 -7.45
N TYR A 246 -2.11 4.35 -7.40
CA TYR A 246 -1.32 3.74 -8.46
C TYR A 246 -2.02 3.74 -9.83
N LYS A 247 -3.36 3.68 -9.83
CA LYS A 247 -4.13 3.67 -11.08
C LYS A 247 -4.07 5.03 -11.75
N ALA A 248 -4.35 6.10 -11.01
CA ALA A 248 -4.30 7.45 -11.55
C ALA A 248 -2.87 7.90 -11.86
N ALA A 249 -1.88 7.42 -11.11
CA ALA A 249 -0.46 7.62 -11.41
C ALA A 249 -0.07 6.98 -12.75
N MET A 250 -0.48 5.72 -12.99
CA MET A 250 -0.23 5.02 -14.25
C MET A 250 -0.83 5.76 -15.45
N THR A 251 -2.06 6.27 -15.33
CA THR A 251 -2.71 7.05 -16.40
C THR A 251 -1.93 8.31 -16.77
N ASP A 252 -1.42 9.05 -15.78
CA ASP A 252 -0.62 10.23 -16.07
C ASP A 252 0.73 9.86 -16.70
N LEU A 253 1.36 8.80 -16.21
CA LEU A 253 2.65 8.37 -16.74
C LEU A 253 2.55 7.77 -18.15
N ASP A 254 1.40 7.17 -18.50
CA ASP A 254 1.10 6.75 -19.87
C ASP A 254 1.06 7.95 -20.83
N GLU A 255 0.35 9.02 -20.47
CA GLU A 255 0.32 10.28 -21.23
C GLU A 255 1.72 10.91 -21.33
N SER A 256 2.49 10.86 -20.24
CA SER A 256 3.86 11.40 -20.20
C SER A 256 4.76 10.72 -21.25
N VAL A 257 4.80 9.39 -21.28
CA VAL A 257 5.69 8.67 -22.21
C VAL A 257 5.15 8.65 -23.65
N GLU A 258 3.85 8.85 -23.84
CA GLU A 258 3.27 9.04 -25.17
C GLU A 258 3.67 10.40 -25.77
N LEU A 259 3.67 11.45 -24.95
CA LEU A 259 4.05 12.80 -25.36
C LEU A 259 5.56 12.95 -25.59
N ASP A 260 6.38 12.29 -24.76
CA ASP A 260 7.83 12.26 -24.88
C ASP A 260 8.39 10.83 -24.69
N PRO A 261 8.53 10.06 -25.78
CA PRO A 261 9.09 8.71 -25.75
C PRO A 261 10.58 8.64 -25.37
N GLU A 262 11.30 9.77 -25.35
CA GLU A 262 12.71 9.82 -24.94
C GLU A 262 12.86 10.18 -23.45
N PHE A 263 11.76 10.38 -22.71
CA PHE A 263 11.80 10.77 -21.30
C PHE A 263 12.06 9.57 -20.37
N ALA A 264 13.34 9.20 -20.22
CA ALA A 264 13.78 8.04 -19.45
C ALA A 264 13.28 8.00 -17.99
N ARG A 265 13.23 9.17 -17.32
CA ARG A 265 12.71 9.29 -15.94
C ARG A 265 11.25 8.84 -15.86
N ALA A 266 10.40 9.20 -16.83
CA ALA A 266 9.00 8.81 -16.82
C ALA A 266 8.80 7.29 -16.94
N TYR A 267 9.60 6.61 -17.75
CA TYR A 267 9.62 5.14 -17.77
C TYR A 267 10.09 4.54 -16.45
N THR A 268 11.13 5.09 -15.83
CA THR A 268 11.60 4.62 -14.52
C THR A 268 10.50 4.75 -13.46
N THR A 269 9.85 5.91 -13.38
CA THR A 269 8.73 6.17 -12.48
C THR A 269 7.55 5.24 -12.77
N ARG A 270 7.17 5.04 -14.04
CA ARG A 270 6.08 4.12 -14.42
C ARG A 270 6.40 2.68 -14.05
N GLY A 271 7.66 2.28 -14.19
CA GLY A 271 8.17 1.01 -13.68
C GLY A 271 7.96 0.87 -12.17
N ASN A 272 8.37 1.87 -11.38
CA ASN A 272 8.19 1.89 -9.92
C ASN A 272 6.71 1.75 -9.53
N VAL A 273 5.82 2.52 -10.17
CA VAL A 273 4.37 2.43 -9.96
C VAL A 273 3.87 1.02 -10.30
N GLY A 274 4.31 0.45 -11.41
CA GLY A 274 3.93 -0.88 -11.85
C GLY A 274 4.29 -1.96 -10.82
N VAL A 275 5.48 -1.90 -10.24
CA VAL A 275 5.91 -2.85 -9.18
C VAL A 275 5.01 -2.76 -7.96
N HIS A 276 4.88 -1.56 -7.37
CA HIS A 276 4.11 -1.37 -6.15
C HIS A 276 2.63 -1.67 -6.36
N TYR A 277 2.10 -1.38 -7.55
CA TYR A 277 0.73 -1.74 -7.88
C TYR A 277 0.57 -3.26 -8.03
N GLY A 278 1.53 -3.92 -8.69
CA GLY A 278 1.60 -5.37 -8.81
C GLY A 278 1.63 -6.05 -7.44
N GLU A 279 2.47 -5.59 -6.53
CA GLU A 279 2.56 -6.07 -5.14
C GLU A 279 1.24 -5.87 -4.38
N ALA A 280 0.65 -4.66 -4.48
CA ALA A 280 -0.63 -4.38 -3.85
C ALA A 280 -1.72 -5.33 -4.36
N ILE A 281 -1.74 -5.65 -5.66
CA ILE A 281 -2.66 -6.61 -6.26
C ILE A 281 -2.35 -8.05 -5.80
N ALA A 282 -1.07 -8.41 -5.74
CA ALA A 282 -0.61 -9.73 -5.30
C ALA A 282 -0.98 -10.00 -3.84
N LYS A 283 -0.92 -8.98 -2.96
CA LYS A 283 -1.35 -9.08 -1.55
C LYS A 283 -2.78 -9.59 -1.40
N TYR A 284 -3.68 -9.25 -2.33
CA TYR A 284 -5.06 -9.71 -2.33
C TYR A 284 -5.28 -10.98 -3.15
N GLY A 285 -4.23 -11.77 -3.38
CA GLY A 285 -4.32 -13.07 -4.04
C GLY A 285 -4.66 -13.02 -5.53
N ARG A 286 -4.66 -11.82 -6.14
CA ARG A 286 -4.94 -11.62 -7.58
C ARG A 286 -3.68 -11.82 -8.41
N MET A 287 -3.04 -12.95 -8.17
CA MET A 287 -1.74 -13.35 -8.70
C MET A 287 -1.63 -13.16 -10.24
N PRO A 288 -2.58 -13.64 -11.08
CA PRO A 288 -2.51 -13.40 -12.52
C PRO A 288 -2.56 -11.92 -12.93
N ALA A 289 -3.25 -11.07 -12.16
CA ALA A 289 -3.34 -9.64 -12.44
C ALA A 289 -2.03 -8.91 -12.07
N ALA A 290 -1.36 -9.31 -10.99
CA ALA A 290 -0.06 -8.76 -10.58
C ALA A 290 1.03 -9.03 -11.63
N ARG A 291 1.02 -10.22 -12.25
CA ARG A 291 1.96 -10.62 -13.30
C ARG A 291 2.03 -9.62 -14.46
N LYS A 292 0.88 -9.08 -14.88
CA LYS A 292 0.82 -8.07 -15.96
C LYS A 292 1.68 -6.86 -15.60
N TYR A 293 1.57 -6.36 -14.37
CA TYR A 293 2.26 -5.17 -13.92
C TYR A 293 3.77 -5.39 -13.76
N TYR A 294 4.22 -6.58 -13.32
CA TYR A 294 5.65 -6.89 -13.30
C TYR A 294 6.26 -6.93 -14.71
N ILE A 295 5.55 -7.50 -15.69
CA ILE A 295 6.01 -7.52 -17.09
C ILE A 295 6.08 -6.10 -17.66
N THR A 296 5.06 -5.28 -17.42
CA THR A 296 5.05 -3.87 -17.84
C THR A 296 6.20 -3.11 -17.19
N ALA A 297 6.39 -3.24 -15.88
CA ALA A 297 7.48 -2.57 -15.17
C ALA A 297 8.86 -2.97 -15.70
N ILE A 298 9.12 -4.28 -15.91
CA ILE A 298 10.39 -4.74 -16.51
C ILE A 298 10.60 -4.14 -17.90
N THR A 299 9.54 -4.01 -18.69
CA THR A 299 9.58 -3.39 -20.02
C THR A 299 9.96 -1.92 -19.91
N ASP A 300 9.32 -1.19 -18.99
CA ASP A 300 9.58 0.23 -18.78
C ASP A 300 11.01 0.50 -18.32
N TYR A 301 11.50 -0.23 -17.31
CA TYR A 301 12.91 -0.10 -16.93
C TYR A 301 13.86 -0.47 -18.07
N THR A 302 13.48 -1.42 -18.92
CA THR A 302 14.30 -1.79 -20.08
C THR A 302 14.35 -0.67 -21.11
N THR A 303 13.24 0.05 -21.33
CA THR A 303 13.22 1.26 -22.16
C THR A 303 14.04 2.37 -21.52
N ALA A 304 13.83 2.66 -20.23
CA ALA A 304 14.60 3.66 -19.49
C ALA A 304 16.12 3.39 -19.58
N ILE A 305 16.57 2.14 -19.42
CA ILE A 305 18.00 1.77 -19.53
C ILE A 305 18.56 1.96 -20.95
N LYS A 306 17.73 1.84 -21.99
CA LYS A 306 18.17 2.11 -23.37
C LYS A 306 18.40 3.60 -23.60
N LEU A 307 17.56 4.44 -22.98
CA LEU A 307 17.65 5.89 -23.05
C LEU A 307 18.79 6.41 -22.17
N GLU A 308 18.94 5.86 -20.96
CA GLU A 308 19.95 6.23 -19.97
C GLU A 308 20.66 4.99 -19.39
N SER A 309 21.81 4.63 -19.95
CA SER A 309 22.53 3.39 -19.55
C SER A 309 23.33 3.50 -18.26
N GLU A 310 23.56 4.72 -17.77
CA GLU A 310 24.43 4.99 -16.60
C GLU A 310 23.61 5.29 -15.32
N ASN A 311 22.32 4.98 -15.31
CA ASN A 311 21.45 5.12 -14.15
C ASN A 311 21.40 3.82 -13.32
N HIS A 312 22.16 3.73 -12.23
CA HIS A 312 22.19 2.54 -11.38
C HIS A 312 20.82 2.19 -10.77
N ALA A 313 20.00 3.21 -10.45
CA ALA A 313 18.73 3.03 -9.78
C ALA A 313 17.71 2.32 -10.69
N THR A 314 17.75 2.57 -12.00
CA THR A 314 16.90 1.89 -12.99
C THR A 314 17.25 0.41 -13.11
N TYR A 315 18.54 0.05 -13.04
CA TYR A 315 18.94 -1.37 -12.95
C TYR A 315 18.51 -2.00 -11.62
N ASN A 316 18.67 -1.30 -10.51
CA ASN A 316 18.20 -1.75 -9.20
C ASN A 316 16.70 -2.06 -9.22
N GLY A 317 15.87 -1.11 -9.68
CA GLY A 317 14.42 -1.26 -9.77
C GLY A 317 13.99 -2.41 -10.68
N ARG A 318 14.65 -2.61 -11.83
CA ARG A 318 14.39 -3.77 -12.70
C ARG A 318 14.80 -5.08 -12.03
N GLY A 319 15.92 -5.09 -11.33
CA GLY A 319 16.38 -6.22 -10.53
C GLY A 319 15.35 -6.61 -9.46
N HIS A 320 14.86 -5.62 -8.70
CA HIS A 320 13.85 -5.79 -7.67
C HIS A 320 12.55 -6.37 -8.24
N THR A 321 12.08 -5.82 -9.36
CA THR A 321 10.88 -6.32 -10.07
C THR A 321 11.03 -7.78 -10.50
N ARG A 322 12.21 -8.13 -11.02
CA ARG A 322 12.50 -9.51 -11.43
C ARG A 322 12.49 -10.46 -10.25
N VAL A 323 12.95 -10.05 -9.07
CA VAL A 323 12.86 -10.88 -7.86
C VAL A 323 11.40 -11.19 -7.52
N HIS A 324 10.54 -10.18 -7.39
CA HIS A 324 9.11 -10.38 -7.14
C HIS A 324 8.42 -11.22 -8.20
N TYR A 325 8.77 -11.02 -9.46
CA TYR A 325 8.26 -11.84 -10.55
C TYR A 325 8.76 -13.29 -10.46
N GLY A 326 10.00 -13.50 -10.03
CA GLY A 326 10.56 -14.82 -9.78
C GLY A 326 9.84 -15.55 -8.65
N GLU A 327 9.58 -14.88 -7.53
CA GLU A 327 8.83 -15.44 -6.40
C GLU A 327 7.40 -15.81 -6.79
N TYR A 328 6.77 -14.96 -7.61
CA TYR A 328 5.46 -15.25 -8.19
C TYR A 328 5.49 -16.55 -9.00
N GLU A 329 6.42 -16.69 -9.94
CA GLU A 329 6.52 -17.88 -10.79
C GLU A 329 6.86 -19.13 -9.94
N ALA A 330 7.69 -18.98 -8.90
CA ALA A 330 8.00 -20.06 -7.95
C ALA A 330 6.76 -20.54 -7.18
N LYS A 331 5.91 -19.62 -6.69
CA LYS A 331 4.63 -19.96 -6.04
C LYS A 331 3.66 -20.70 -6.97
N GLN A 332 3.74 -20.42 -8.26
CA GLN A 332 2.99 -21.14 -9.31
C GLN A 332 3.68 -22.43 -9.77
N GLN A 333 4.74 -22.87 -9.09
CA GLN A 333 5.56 -24.04 -9.44
C GLN A 333 6.23 -23.96 -10.82
N ASN A 334 6.30 -22.76 -11.41
CA ASN A 334 7.00 -22.51 -12.68
C ASN A 334 8.48 -22.21 -12.42
N THR A 335 9.18 -23.24 -11.93
CA THR A 335 10.54 -23.12 -11.39
C THR A 335 11.57 -22.65 -12.43
N THR A 336 11.45 -23.07 -13.69
CA THR A 336 12.31 -22.59 -14.79
C THR A 336 12.15 -21.09 -15.04
N ALA A 337 10.92 -20.56 -15.00
CA ALA A 337 10.69 -19.13 -15.15
C ALA A 337 11.23 -18.36 -13.95
N ALA A 338 11.03 -18.87 -12.73
CA ALA A 338 11.56 -18.28 -11.51
C ALA A 338 13.09 -18.17 -11.56
N GLU A 339 13.78 -19.26 -11.91
CA GLU A 339 15.25 -19.27 -12.08
C GLU A 339 15.71 -18.20 -13.08
N LYS A 340 15.04 -18.12 -14.24
CA LYS A 340 15.37 -17.11 -15.26
C LYS A 340 15.26 -15.69 -14.70
N GLN A 341 14.24 -15.40 -13.90
CA GLN A 341 14.08 -14.08 -13.30
C GLN A 341 15.16 -13.79 -12.25
N TYR A 342 15.46 -14.74 -11.37
CA TYR A 342 16.51 -14.54 -10.36
C TYR A 342 17.90 -14.33 -10.99
N GLN A 343 18.25 -15.11 -12.01
CA GLN A 343 19.50 -14.91 -12.75
C GLN A 343 19.55 -13.53 -13.43
N ALA A 344 18.43 -13.09 -14.01
CA ALA A 344 18.32 -11.79 -14.64
C ALA A 344 18.37 -10.64 -13.61
N ALA A 345 17.80 -10.82 -12.42
CA ALA A 345 17.90 -9.87 -11.31
C ALA A 345 19.35 -9.71 -10.83
N ILE A 346 20.06 -10.83 -10.63
CA ILE A 346 21.48 -10.82 -10.21
C ILE A 346 22.36 -10.07 -11.22
N LYS A 347 22.07 -10.20 -12.52
CA LYS A 347 22.76 -9.46 -13.58
C LYS A 347 22.50 -7.96 -13.49
N ASP A 348 21.24 -7.55 -13.28
CA ASP A 348 20.87 -6.15 -13.14
C ASP A 348 21.55 -5.52 -11.92
N TYR A 349 21.45 -6.13 -10.74
CA TYR A 349 22.14 -5.62 -9.56
C TYR A 349 23.66 -5.59 -9.73
N SER A 350 24.24 -6.54 -10.46
CA SER A 350 25.68 -6.52 -10.74
C SER A 350 26.10 -5.37 -11.66
N LYS A 351 25.22 -4.92 -12.56
CA LYS A 351 25.45 -3.70 -13.34
C LYS A 351 25.21 -2.45 -12.48
N ALA A 352 24.18 -2.44 -11.63
CA ALA A 352 23.95 -1.36 -10.68
C ALA A 352 25.18 -1.13 -9.77
N ILE A 353 25.77 -2.18 -9.20
CA ILE A 353 27.00 -2.11 -8.38
C ILE A 353 28.20 -1.56 -9.13
N LYS A 354 28.30 -1.83 -10.45
CA LYS A 354 29.39 -1.28 -11.27
C LYS A 354 29.23 0.21 -11.52
N LEU A 355 27.99 0.69 -11.56
CA LEU A 355 27.65 2.10 -11.76
C LEU A 355 27.73 2.89 -10.45
N ASP A 356 27.32 2.27 -9.35
CA ASP A 356 27.41 2.83 -8.00
C ASP A 356 27.74 1.70 -7.00
N SER A 357 29.01 1.69 -6.56
CA SER A 357 29.55 0.70 -5.62
C SER A 357 29.35 1.05 -4.15
N ASP A 358 28.81 2.24 -3.86
CA ASP A 358 28.63 2.74 -2.52
C ASP A 358 27.16 2.70 -2.07
N ASP A 359 26.22 2.47 -3.00
CA ASP A 359 24.82 2.19 -2.70
C ASP A 359 24.61 0.77 -2.15
N ASP A 360 24.32 0.68 -0.86
CA ASP A 360 24.10 -0.57 -0.11
C ASP A 360 22.92 -1.37 -0.66
N ARG A 361 21.86 -0.70 -1.15
CA ARG A 361 20.65 -1.32 -1.71
C ARG A 361 20.96 -2.20 -2.91
N ASN A 362 22.01 -1.89 -3.67
CA ASN A 362 22.43 -2.71 -4.80
C ASN A 362 23.00 -4.06 -4.34
N TYR A 363 23.74 -4.07 -3.24
CA TYR A 363 24.26 -5.29 -2.63
C TYR A 363 23.15 -6.05 -1.90
N GLY A 364 22.32 -5.38 -1.10
CA GLY A 364 21.17 -5.97 -0.41
C GLY A 364 20.23 -6.67 -1.40
N GLY A 365 19.82 -5.98 -2.47
CA GLY A 365 18.97 -6.54 -3.51
C GLY A 365 19.59 -7.75 -4.24
N ARG A 366 20.90 -7.73 -4.51
CA ARG A 366 21.60 -8.90 -5.08
C ARG A 366 21.67 -10.07 -4.11
N GLY A 367 21.89 -9.77 -2.83
CA GLY A 367 21.83 -10.73 -1.73
C GLY A 367 20.47 -11.41 -1.66
N TRP A 368 19.40 -10.63 -1.76
CA TRP A 368 18.02 -11.11 -1.73
C TRP A 368 17.72 -12.03 -2.91
N ALA A 369 18.05 -11.61 -4.13
CA ALA A 369 17.89 -12.43 -5.33
C ALA A 369 18.64 -13.77 -5.24
N LYS A 370 19.87 -13.76 -4.71
CA LYS A 370 20.67 -14.98 -4.49
C LYS A 370 20.08 -15.86 -3.39
N SER A 371 19.57 -15.27 -2.31
CA SER A 371 18.94 -16.00 -1.20
C SER A 371 17.73 -16.79 -1.70
N LEU A 372 16.83 -16.14 -2.43
CA LEU A 372 15.65 -16.79 -3.02
C LEU A 372 16.02 -17.82 -4.08
N PHE A 373 17.04 -17.55 -4.89
CA PHE A 373 17.55 -18.55 -5.82
C PHE A 373 18.15 -19.76 -5.07
N GLY A 374 18.80 -19.53 -3.92
CA GLY A 374 19.27 -20.60 -3.03
C GLY A 374 18.14 -21.46 -2.49
N GLN A 375 17.01 -20.83 -2.10
CA GLN A 375 15.81 -21.54 -1.65
C GLN A 375 15.21 -22.42 -2.74
N LEU A 376 15.03 -21.86 -3.95
CA LEU A 376 14.54 -22.60 -5.11
C LEU A 376 15.43 -23.81 -5.43
N ASN A 377 16.76 -23.63 -5.43
CA ASN A 377 17.70 -24.74 -5.65
C ASN A 377 17.58 -25.81 -4.55
N ALA A 378 17.37 -25.42 -3.28
CA ALA A 378 17.22 -26.36 -2.18
C ALA A 378 15.93 -27.19 -2.30
N GLU A 379 14.82 -26.55 -2.68
CA GLU A 379 13.52 -27.20 -2.95
C GLU A 379 13.61 -28.21 -4.10
N GLN A 380 14.43 -27.93 -5.11
CA GLN A 380 14.72 -28.84 -6.23
C GLN A 380 15.73 -29.95 -5.86
N GLY A 381 16.24 -29.98 -4.62
CA GLY A 381 17.26 -30.95 -4.20
C GLY A 381 18.67 -30.66 -4.68
N GLU A 382 18.92 -29.49 -5.30
CA GLU A 382 20.22 -29.07 -5.82
C GLU A 382 21.10 -28.46 -4.72
N LEU A 383 21.35 -29.23 -3.66
CA LEU A 383 21.91 -28.75 -2.39
C LEU A 383 23.25 -28.00 -2.53
N LYS A 384 24.13 -28.45 -3.45
CA LYS A 384 25.42 -27.79 -3.72
C LYS A 384 25.24 -26.41 -4.34
N LYS A 385 24.25 -26.24 -5.25
CA LYS A 385 23.95 -24.95 -5.85
C LYS A 385 23.32 -24.02 -4.80
N ALA A 386 22.39 -24.54 -4.01
CA ALA A 386 21.79 -23.80 -2.90
C ALA A 386 22.85 -23.24 -1.93
N GLU A 387 23.78 -24.09 -1.49
CA GLU A 387 24.89 -23.68 -0.60
C GLU A 387 25.73 -22.55 -1.22
N LYS A 388 26.08 -22.67 -2.50
CA LYS A 388 26.83 -21.62 -3.21
C LYS A 388 26.06 -20.30 -3.26
N GLN A 389 24.76 -20.35 -3.48
CA GLN A 389 23.93 -19.14 -3.52
C GLN A 389 23.80 -18.48 -2.14
N TYR A 390 23.56 -19.25 -1.07
CA TYR A 390 23.50 -18.71 0.28
C TYR A 390 24.82 -18.07 0.72
N GLN A 391 25.95 -18.70 0.43
CA GLN A 391 27.27 -18.10 0.70
C GLN A 391 27.48 -16.80 -0.07
N ALA A 392 27.06 -16.75 -1.33
CA ALA A 392 27.17 -15.56 -2.16
C ALA A 392 26.21 -14.44 -1.72
N ALA A 393 25.02 -14.80 -1.22
CA ALA A 393 24.04 -13.86 -0.66
C ALA A 393 24.56 -13.23 0.64
N ILE A 394 25.08 -14.03 1.58
CA ILE A 394 25.65 -13.54 2.84
C ILE A 394 26.79 -12.55 2.58
N LYS A 395 27.68 -12.83 1.60
CA LYS A 395 28.76 -11.90 1.23
C LYS A 395 28.26 -10.56 0.70
N ASP A 396 27.16 -10.56 -0.06
CA ASP A 396 26.55 -9.32 -0.54
C ASP A 396 25.97 -8.54 0.64
N TYR A 397 25.24 -9.20 1.54
CA TYR A 397 24.73 -8.53 2.74
C TYR A 397 25.82 -8.04 3.69
N ASP A 398 26.94 -8.75 3.82
CA ASP A 398 28.10 -8.28 4.60
C ASP A 398 28.64 -6.95 4.07
N LYS A 399 28.59 -6.75 2.74
CA LYS A 399 28.95 -5.48 2.11
C LYS A 399 27.83 -4.44 2.27
N ALA A 400 26.57 -4.83 2.14
CA ALA A 400 25.41 -3.94 2.34
C ALA A 400 25.39 -3.33 3.74
N VAL A 401 25.45 -4.13 4.81
CA VAL A 401 25.45 -3.62 6.19
C VAL A 401 26.69 -2.79 6.55
N LYS A 402 27.79 -2.96 5.80
CA LYS A 402 28.99 -2.13 5.97
C LYS A 402 28.81 -0.74 5.35
N LEU A 403 28.08 -0.67 4.23
CA LEU A 403 27.78 0.58 3.54
C LEU A 403 26.61 1.33 4.20
N GLY A 404 25.56 0.61 4.58
CA GLY A 404 24.37 1.12 5.28
C GLY A 404 24.18 0.46 6.66
N PRO A 405 24.98 0.82 7.70
CA PRO A 405 24.89 0.20 9.02
C PRO A 405 23.61 0.55 9.81
N GLY A 406 22.81 1.48 9.31
CA GLY A 406 21.52 1.87 9.90
C GLY A 406 20.30 1.18 9.27
N ASP A 407 20.48 0.41 8.20
CA ASP A 407 19.38 -0.29 7.51
C ASP A 407 19.08 -1.62 8.19
N ASP A 408 17.96 -1.71 8.93
CA ASP A 408 17.55 -2.93 9.64
C ASP A 408 17.19 -4.09 8.71
N ALA A 409 16.68 -3.79 7.51
CA ALA A 409 16.28 -4.80 6.53
C ALA A 409 17.50 -5.61 6.05
N ASN A 410 18.62 -4.95 5.77
CA ASN A 410 19.86 -5.64 5.39
C ASN A 410 20.36 -6.62 6.46
N TYR A 411 20.21 -6.29 7.75
CA TYR A 411 20.52 -7.22 8.84
C TYR A 411 19.52 -8.37 8.89
N ASN A 412 18.21 -8.07 8.91
CA ASN A 412 17.17 -9.10 8.96
C ASN A 412 17.27 -10.08 7.79
N ASP A 413 17.47 -9.58 6.55
CA ASP A 413 17.52 -10.42 5.36
C ASP A 413 18.78 -11.29 5.34
N ARG A 414 19.92 -10.79 5.85
CA ARG A 414 21.10 -11.62 6.10
C ARG A 414 20.81 -12.70 7.14
N GLY A 415 20.09 -12.36 8.20
CA GLY A 415 19.63 -13.29 9.23
C GLY A 415 18.73 -14.38 8.64
N TRP A 416 17.76 -14.00 7.82
CA TRP A 416 16.86 -14.91 7.12
C TRP A 416 17.62 -15.86 6.19
N THR A 417 18.57 -15.34 5.40
CA THR A 417 19.47 -16.17 4.58
C THR A 417 20.28 -17.14 5.42
N LYS A 418 20.83 -16.72 6.56
CA LYS A 418 21.56 -17.59 7.49
C LYS A 418 20.66 -18.67 8.08
N TYR A 419 19.41 -18.35 8.43
CA TYR A 419 18.42 -19.33 8.88
C TYR A 419 18.18 -20.41 7.81
N HIS A 420 17.89 -20.01 6.56
CA HIS A 420 17.72 -20.96 5.45
C HIS A 420 18.99 -21.78 5.18
N PHE A 421 20.16 -21.17 5.32
CA PHE A 421 21.41 -21.90 5.18
C PHE A 421 21.59 -22.93 6.31
N GLY A 422 21.20 -22.61 7.54
CA GLY A 422 21.14 -23.56 8.66
C GLY A 422 20.18 -24.73 8.40
N ARG A 423 19.02 -24.46 7.80
CA ARG A 423 18.08 -25.51 7.38
C ARG A 423 18.69 -26.45 6.34
N LEU A 424 19.37 -25.90 5.34
CA LEU A 424 20.13 -26.69 4.35
C LEU A 424 21.19 -27.57 5.02
N LYS A 425 21.93 -27.04 6.01
CA LYS A 425 22.92 -27.81 6.77
C LYS A 425 22.29 -28.92 7.60
N THR A 426 21.11 -28.68 8.17
CA THR A 426 20.33 -29.71 8.86
C THR A 426 19.94 -30.83 7.91
N GLN A 427 19.44 -30.49 6.70
CA GLN A 427 19.12 -31.47 5.65
C GLN A 427 20.34 -32.29 5.21
N GLN A 428 21.55 -31.72 5.27
CA GLN A 428 22.81 -32.40 5.00
C GLN A 428 23.35 -33.24 6.19
N GLY A 429 22.65 -33.28 7.33
CA GLY A 429 23.11 -33.96 8.56
C GLY A 429 24.22 -33.23 9.31
N LYS A 430 24.49 -31.96 8.99
CA LYS A 430 25.59 -31.16 9.56
C LYS A 430 25.11 -30.30 10.72
N THR A 431 24.68 -30.96 11.80
CA THR A 431 24.00 -30.31 12.94
C THR A 431 24.82 -29.21 13.62
N ALA A 432 26.14 -29.38 13.75
CA ALA A 432 27.01 -28.35 14.35
C ALA A 432 27.11 -27.08 13.48
N GLU A 433 27.24 -27.23 12.16
CA GLU A 433 27.22 -26.12 11.21
C GLU A 433 25.85 -25.42 11.23
N ALA A 434 24.76 -26.20 11.24
CA ALA A 434 23.40 -25.69 11.30
C ALA A 434 23.17 -24.80 12.54
N ARG A 435 23.55 -25.27 13.73
CA ARG A 435 23.44 -24.50 14.98
C ARG A 435 24.20 -23.18 14.92
N LYS A 436 25.40 -23.15 14.32
CA LYS A 436 26.16 -21.90 14.12
C LYS A 436 25.40 -20.90 13.24
N HIS A 437 24.77 -21.38 12.18
CA HIS A 437 23.99 -20.52 11.28
C HIS A 437 22.70 -20.00 11.95
N TYR A 438 21.99 -20.82 12.73
CA TYR A 438 20.83 -20.36 13.49
C TYR A 438 21.20 -19.30 14.53
N GLN A 439 22.30 -19.48 15.27
CA GLN A 439 22.78 -18.46 16.22
C GLN A 439 23.16 -17.14 15.52
N ALA A 440 23.78 -17.23 14.34
CA ALA A 440 24.12 -16.06 13.55
C ALA A 440 22.87 -15.35 12.99
N ALA A 441 21.78 -16.08 12.69
CA ALA A 441 20.50 -15.52 12.30
C ALA A 441 19.82 -14.75 13.46
N ILE A 442 19.89 -15.30 14.68
CA ILE A 442 19.42 -14.62 15.90
C ILE A 442 20.18 -13.30 16.09
N THR A 443 21.51 -13.34 15.98
CA THR A 443 22.37 -12.14 16.17
C THR A 443 22.02 -11.02 15.19
N ASP A 444 21.79 -11.37 13.92
CA ASP A 444 21.38 -10.40 12.90
C ASP A 444 19.97 -9.85 13.16
N SER A 445 19.04 -10.70 13.57
CA SER A 445 17.67 -10.28 13.90
C SER A 445 17.62 -9.38 15.14
N ASP A 446 18.45 -9.67 16.15
CA ASP A 446 18.62 -8.80 17.32
C ASP A 446 19.12 -7.42 16.93
N LYS A 447 20.07 -7.36 15.98
CA LYS A 447 20.56 -6.07 15.47
C LYS A 447 19.49 -5.33 14.69
N ALA A 448 18.70 -6.02 13.86
CA ALA A 448 17.58 -5.42 13.15
C ALA A 448 16.52 -4.86 14.11
N ILE A 449 16.15 -5.61 15.16
CA ILE A 449 15.21 -5.15 16.21
C ILE A 449 15.77 -3.95 16.99
N GLN A 450 17.09 -3.91 17.23
CA GLN A 450 17.73 -2.77 17.87
C GLN A 450 17.62 -1.49 17.02
N LEU A 451 17.74 -1.62 15.70
CA LEU A 451 17.62 -0.50 14.76
C LEU A 451 16.14 -0.10 14.54
N ASN A 452 15.24 -1.09 14.51
CA ASN A 452 13.81 -0.92 14.30
C ASN A 452 13.01 -1.87 15.22
N ALA A 453 12.53 -1.33 16.34
CA ALA A 453 11.80 -2.09 17.34
C ALA A 453 10.41 -2.58 16.87
N ASP A 454 9.89 -2.06 15.74
CA ASP A 454 8.59 -2.45 15.19
C ASP A 454 8.70 -3.49 14.06
N SER A 455 9.91 -4.01 13.81
CA SER A 455 10.20 -4.91 12.70
C SER A 455 9.62 -6.31 12.91
N ALA A 456 8.37 -6.52 12.50
CA ALA A 456 7.66 -7.80 12.61
C ALA A 456 8.43 -8.97 11.95
N SER A 457 9.08 -8.73 10.81
CA SER A 457 9.90 -9.74 10.12
C SER A 457 11.15 -10.13 10.91
N ALA A 458 11.80 -9.19 11.59
CA ALA A 458 12.95 -9.49 12.43
C ALA A 458 12.58 -10.35 13.65
N TYR A 459 11.44 -10.07 14.28
CA TYR A 459 10.89 -10.96 15.32
C TYR A 459 10.59 -12.35 14.76
N HIS A 460 9.97 -12.45 13.58
CA HIS A 460 9.70 -13.74 12.94
C HIS A 460 10.98 -14.53 12.63
N THR A 461 12.00 -13.89 12.02
CA THR A 461 13.31 -14.50 11.72
C THR A 461 13.98 -15.02 12.99
N ARG A 462 13.97 -14.23 14.07
CA ARG A 462 14.53 -14.65 15.37
C ARG A 462 13.76 -15.83 15.95
N GLY A 463 12.44 -15.79 15.87
CA GLY A 463 11.55 -16.85 16.35
C GLY A 463 11.80 -18.18 15.64
N VAL A 464 11.85 -18.21 14.30
CA VAL A 464 12.10 -19.45 13.55
C VAL A 464 13.51 -20.00 13.80
N ALA A 465 14.51 -19.14 13.99
CA ALA A 465 15.87 -19.56 14.31
C ALA A 465 15.96 -20.19 15.72
N LYS A 466 15.26 -19.62 16.71
CA LYS A 466 15.14 -20.20 18.07
C LYS A 466 14.38 -21.52 18.05
N ALA A 467 13.27 -21.60 17.31
CA ALA A 467 12.51 -22.85 17.15
C ALA A 467 13.38 -23.96 16.53
N ALA A 468 14.23 -23.64 15.55
CA ALA A 468 15.18 -24.58 14.95
C ALA A 468 16.30 -25.04 15.92
N LEU A 469 16.53 -24.30 17.02
CA LEU A 469 17.41 -24.69 18.11
C LEU A 469 16.70 -25.47 19.23
N GLY A 470 15.38 -25.65 19.14
CA GLY A 470 14.52 -26.29 20.14
C GLY A 470 14.02 -25.35 21.24
N GLU A 471 14.26 -24.03 21.12
CA GLU A 471 13.85 -23.03 22.10
C GLU A 471 12.42 -22.53 21.84
N TYR A 472 11.44 -23.44 21.88
CA TYR A 472 10.07 -23.17 21.44
C TYR A 472 9.36 -22.09 22.26
N ASP A 473 9.52 -22.04 23.59
CA ASP A 473 8.89 -21.00 24.43
C ASP A 473 9.40 -19.59 24.07
N SER A 474 10.72 -19.47 23.85
CA SER A 474 11.32 -18.21 23.41
C SER A 474 10.92 -17.83 21.99
N ALA A 475 10.75 -18.82 21.10
CA ALA A 475 10.26 -18.62 19.75
C ALA A 475 8.80 -18.12 19.73
N ILE A 476 7.93 -18.68 20.58
CA ILE A 476 6.52 -18.26 20.70
C ILE A 476 6.44 -16.79 21.09
N LYS A 477 7.26 -16.31 22.05
CA LYS A 477 7.31 -14.89 22.42
C LYS A 477 7.68 -13.98 21.25
N ASP A 478 8.62 -14.43 20.42
CA ASP A 478 9.01 -13.69 19.22
C ASP A 478 7.89 -13.69 18.17
N PHE A 479 7.19 -14.81 17.97
CA PHE A 479 6.02 -14.83 17.09
C PHE A 479 4.86 -13.97 17.61
N ASP A 480 4.65 -13.92 18.93
CA ASP A 480 3.67 -13.03 19.56
C ASP A 480 4.01 -11.56 19.28
N ALA A 481 5.29 -11.18 19.41
CA ALA A 481 5.75 -9.84 19.05
C ALA A 481 5.54 -9.56 17.55
N ALA A 482 5.93 -10.48 16.66
CA ALA A 482 5.71 -10.35 15.22
C ALA A 482 4.22 -10.13 14.87
N ILE A 483 3.31 -10.87 15.50
CA ILE A 483 1.86 -10.73 15.32
C ILE A 483 1.33 -9.43 15.93
N THR A 484 1.92 -8.95 17.02
CA THR A 484 1.57 -7.67 17.64
C THR A 484 1.87 -6.51 16.69
N HIS A 485 3.06 -6.50 16.09
CA HIS A 485 3.45 -5.47 15.11
C HIS A 485 2.76 -5.64 13.75
N LYS A 486 2.41 -6.88 13.36
CA LYS A 486 1.67 -7.19 12.13
C LYS A 486 0.56 -8.20 12.37
N SER A 487 -0.65 -7.70 12.68
CA SER A 487 -1.80 -8.53 13.07
C SER A 487 -2.28 -9.54 12.02
N ASP A 488 -1.96 -9.33 10.73
CA ASP A 488 -2.28 -10.20 9.60
C ASP A 488 -1.08 -11.05 9.13
N TYR A 489 -0.06 -11.25 9.97
CA TYR A 489 1.16 -11.97 9.57
C TYR A 489 0.98 -13.49 9.54
N THR A 490 0.54 -14.01 8.39
CA THR A 490 0.27 -15.44 8.17
C THR A 490 1.42 -16.35 8.60
N GLU A 491 2.64 -16.05 8.18
CA GLU A 491 3.81 -16.87 8.44
C GLU A 491 4.12 -16.95 9.93
N ALA A 492 3.89 -15.88 10.70
CA ALA A 492 4.09 -15.87 12.14
C ALA A 492 3.04 -16.71 12.87
N TYR A 493 1.76 -16.67 12.47
CA TYR A 493 0.75 -17.57 13.01
C TYR A 493 1.10 -19.03 12.71
N HIS A 494 1.51 -19.34 11.48
CA HIS A 494 1.88 -20.70 11.12
C HIS A 494 3.06 -21.21 11.96
N SER A 495 4.17 -20.45 12.03
CA SER A 495 5.35 -20.83 12.80
C SER A 495 5.08 -20.91 14.32
N ARG A 496 4.19 -20.06 14.86
CA ARG A 496 3.74 -20.16 16.26
C ARG A 496 2.95 -21.43 16.50
N GLY A 497 2.07 -21.81 15.57
CA GLY A 497 1.34 -23.08 15.61
C GLY A 497 2.29 -24.29 15.62
N GLU A 498 3.31 -24.29 14.77
CA GLU A 498 4.34 -25.35 14.74
C GLU A 498 5.11 -25.44 16.07
N ALA A 499 5.53 -24.30 16.64
CA ALA A 499 6.22 -24.27 17.93
C ALA A 499 5.34 -24.77 19.08
N LYS A 500 4.06 -24.36 19.12
CA LYS A 500 3.07 -24.85 20.11
C LYS A 500 2.81 -26.34 19.96
N GLN A 501 2.74 -26.84 18.72
CA GLN A 501 2.59 -28.27 18.46
C GLN A 501 3.82 -29.06 18.96
N ALA A 502 5.03 -28.54 18.79
CA ALA A 502 6.25 -29.15 19.33
C ALA A 502 6.26 -29.20 20.87
N LEU A 503 5.55 -28.28 21.53
CA LEU A 503 5.32 -28.27 22.99
C LEU A 503 4.09 -29.08 23.43
N GLY A 504 3.40 -29.79 22.53
CA GLY A 504 2.20 -30.57 22.84
C GLY A 504 0.91 -29.75 23.03
N GLN A 505 0.93 -28.45 22.72
CA GLN A 505 -0.22 -27.54 22.87
C GLN A 505 -1.15 -27.60 21.64
N HIS A 506 -1.74 -28.77 21.38
CA HIS A 506 -2.46 -29.08 20.14
C HIS A 506 -3.66 -28.15 19.85
N ASP A 507 -4.48 -27.84 20.85
CA ASP A 507 -5.66 -26.98 20.66
C ASP A 507 -5.26 -25.53 20.33
N ALA A 508 -4.24 -25.01 21.01
CA ALA A 508 -3.71 -23.68 20.74
C ALA A 508 -3.04 -23.59 19.37
N ALA A 509 -2.32 -24.65 18.94
CA ALA A 509 -1.75 -24.75 17.61
C ALA A 509 -2.84 -24.76 16.51
N LYS A 510 -3.95 -25.47 16.74
CA LYS A 510 -5.09 -25.50 15.81
C LYS A 510 -5.69 -24.11 15.58
N ILE A 511 -5.82 -23.30 16.63
CA ILE A 511 -6.28 -21.90 16.53
C ILE A 511 -5.31 -21.08 15.65
N ASP A 512 -4.01 -21.25 15.85
CA ASP A 512 -2.99 -20.52 15.07
C ASP A 512 -2.98 -20.94 13.61
N PHE A 513 -3.12 -22.24 13.30
CA PHE A 513 -3.27 -22.69 11.92
C PHE A 513 -4.55 -22.20 11.26
N GLN A 514 -5.66 -22.11 12.01
CA GLN A 514 -6.88 -21.48 11.52
C GLN A 514 -6.66 -20.00 11.22
N LYS A 515 -5.98 -19.25 12.10
CA LYS A 515 -5.61 -17.85 11.88
C LYS A 515 -4.71 -17.68 10.65
N ALA A 516 -3.71 -18.53 10.47
CA ALA A 516 -2.82 -18.51 9.31
C ALA A 516 -3.59 -18.78 7.99
N ARG A 517 -4.55 -19.72 8.00
CA ARG A 517 -5.43 -19.95 6.84
C ARG A 517 -6.34 -18.74 6.58
N GLN A 518 -6.83 -18.10 7.64
CA GLN A 518 -7.68 -16.90 7.56
C GLN A 518 -6.92 -15.67 7.03
N SER A 519 -5.64 -15.48 7.37
CA SER A 519 -4.86 -14.29 7.00
C SER A 519 -4.35 -14.27 5.55
N ASN A 520 -4.39 -15.40 4.82
CA ASN A 520 -3.96 -15.50 3.42
C ASN A 520 -4.97 -14.98 2.37
N GLY A 521 -6.06 -14.32 2.78
CA GLY A 521 -6.89 -13.56 1.85
C GLY A 521 -7.52 -14.36 0.70
N LYS A 522 -7.74 -15.67 0.88
CA LYS A 522 -8.55 -16.53 0.01
C LYS A 522 -9.16 -17.66 0.84
N GLY A 523 -10.38 -17.46 1.31
CA GLY A 523 -11.28 -18.59 1.46
C GLY A 523 -11.84 -18.90 0.07
N ASP A 524 -11.10 -19.65 -0.75
CA ASP A 524 -11.79 -20.34 -1.84
C ASP A 524 -12.60 -21.46 -1.16
N VAL A 525 -13.91 -21.25 -1.02
CA VAL A 525 -14.82 -22.27 -0.49
C VAL A 525 -14.87 -23.40 -1.52
N SER A 526 -14.38 -24.57 -1.12
CA SER A 526 -14.41 -25.76 -1.96
C SER A 526 -15.86 -26.18 -2.25
N THR A 527 -16.10 -26.85 -3.37
CA THR A 527 -17.43 -27.40 -3.68
C THR A 527 -17.96 -28.30 -2.55
N GLN A 528 -17.06 -29.01 -1.87
CA GLN A 528 -17.40 -29.85 -0.73
C GLN A 528 -17.85 -29.04 0.50
N GLU A 529 -17.26 -27.88 0.75
CA GLU A 529 -17.71 -26.97 1.83
C GLU A 529 -19.05 -26.29 1.50
N LEU A 530 -19.34 -26.04 0.22
CA LEU A 530 -20.65 -25.53 -0.22
C LEU A 530 -21.76 -26.59 -0.09
N GLU A 531 -21.46 -27.85 -0.42
CA GLU A 531 -22.38 -28.97 -0.24
C GLU A 531 -22.64 -29.23 1.26
N ARG A 532 -21.60 -29.14 2.10
CA ARG A 532 -21.76 -29.21 3.56
C ARG A 532 -22.56 -28.04 4.10
N ALA A 533 -22.38 -26.82 3.61
CA ALA A 533 -23.15 -25.66 4.07
C ALA A 533 -24.68 -25.80 3.86
N VAL A 534 -25.12 -26.61 2.89
CA VAL A 534 -26.55 -26.91 2.70
C VAL A 534 -27.11 -27.73 3.87
N THR A 535 -26.29 -28.56 4.51
CA THR A 535 -26.71 -29.52 5.55
C THR A 535 -26.23 -29.15 6.96
N GLU A 536 -24.99 -28.68 7.10
CA GLU A 536 -24.34 -28.23 8.33
C GLU A 536 -24.50 -26.72 8.49
N MET A 537 -25.60 -26.31 9.14
CA MET A 537 -25.86 -24.92 9.49
C MET A 537 -25.08 -24.48 10.74
N VAL A 538 -24.78 -23.19 10.85
CA VAL A 538 -24.10 -22.60 12.00
C VAL A 538 -25.10 -22.40 13.14
N HIS A 539 -24.78 -22.95 14.32
CA HIS A 539 -25.56 -22.75 15.54
C HIS A 539 -25.29 -21.36 16.14
N VAL A 540 -26.33 -20.54 16.24
CA VAL A 540 -26.32 -19.26 16.95
C VAL A 540 -27.00 -19.48 18.31
N PRO A 541 -26.28 -19.32 19.44
CA PRO A 541 -26.80 -19.64 20.76
C PRO A 541 -27.95 -18.69 21.16
N ALA A 542 -28.83 -19.15 22.06
CA ALA A 542 -29.88 -18.33 22.65
C ALA A 542 -29.31 -17.18 23.50
N GLY A 543 -30.10 -16.15 23.81
CA GLY A 543 -29.68 -15.05 24.67
C GLY A 543 -30.05 -13.64 24.18
N GLU A 544 -29.67 -12.65 24.99
CA GLU A 544 -29.96 -11.25 24.76
C GLU A 544 -28.93 -10.57 23.86
N PHE A 545 -29.38 -9.58 23.07
CA PHE A 545 -28.50 -8.66 22.36
C PHE A 545 -29.13 -7.27 22.19
N GLN A 546 -28.28 -6.27 21.92
CA GLN A 546 -28.72 -4.93 21.56
C GLN A 546 -29.13 -4.89 20.09
N MET A 547 -30.43 -4.88 19.83
CA MET A 547 -31.02 -4.71 18.51
C MET A 547 -31.12 -3.23 18.15
N GLY A 548 -30.73 -2.86 16.94
CA GLY A 548 -30.79 -1.51 16.42
C GLY A 548 -29.54 -0.66 16.65
N SER A 549 -29.70 0.62 16.37
CA SER A 549 -28.63 1.61 16.37
C SER A 549 -29.15 2.98 16.80
N ASN A 550 -28.32 3.76 17.48
CA ASN A 550 -28.60 5.17 17.76
C ASN A 550 -28.15 6.10 16.63
N GLU A 551 -27.45 5.57 15.61
CA GLU A 551 -26.90 6.34 14.48
C GLU A 551 -27.71 6.18 13.18
N ILE A 552 -28.48 5.10 13.04
CA ILE A 552 -29.22 4.78 11.81
C ILE A 552 -30.70 5.07 12.05
N MET A 553 -31.22 6.12 11.41
CA MET A 553 -32.58 6.64 11.65
C MET A 553 -33.67 5.56 11.64
N ASP A 554 -33.58 4.60 10.72
CA ASP A 554 -34.58 3.54 10.53
C ASP A 554 -34.42 2.33 11.48
N ALA A 555 -33.41 2.36 12.35
CA ALA A 555 -33.12 1.34 13.35
C ALA A 555 -33.04 1.90 14.78
N ILE A 556 -33.62 3.09 15.02
CA ILE A 556 -33.71 3.75 16.34
C ILE A 556 -35.04 3.35 17.04
N PRO A 557 -35.03 3.12 18.37
CA PRO A 557 -33.87 3.12 19.26
C PRO A 557 -33.12 1.79 19.27
N GLN A 558 -31.85 1.84 19.67
CA GLN A 558 -31.18 0.64 20.15
C GLN A 558 -31.85 0.16 21.45
N HIS A 559 -32.20 -1.12 21.52
CA HIS A 559 -32.88 -1.71 22.67
C HIS A 559 -32.52 -3.19 22.83
N THR A 560 -32.78 -3.76 24.00
CA THR A 560 -32.44 -5.16 24.31
C THR A 560 -33.58 -6.09 23.94
N VAL A 561 -33.26 -7.16 23.22
CA VAL A 561 -34.19 -8.25 22.89
C VAL A 561 -33.52 -9.60 23.13
N TYR A 562 -34.33 -10.61 23.44
CA TYR A 562 -33.93 -12.00 23.59
C TYR A 562 -34.29 -12.80 22.34
N LEU A 563 -33.36 -13.59 21.83
CA LEU A 563 -33.63 -14.61 20.80
C LEU A 563 -33.37 -16.01 21.35
N ASP A 564 -34.26 -16.94 21.05
CA ASP A 564 -34.01 -18.37 21.20
C ASP A 564 -32.83 -18.80 20.29
N ALA A 565 -32.27 -19.98 20.55
CA ALA A 565 -31.22 -20.52 19.70
C ALA A 565 -31.79 -20.84 18.31
N PHE A 566 -30.97 -20.65 17.28
CA PHE A 566 -31.33 -20.97 15.90
C PHE A 566 -30.10 -21.38 15.12
N TYR A 567 -30.33 -21.95 13.95
CA TYR A 567 -29.31 -22.30 12.98
C TYR A 567 -29.42 -21.36 11.78
N MET A 568 -28.28 -20.98 11.20
CA MET A 568 -28.22 -20.16 10.00
C MET A 568 -27.19 -20.70 9.01
N ASP A 569 -27.50 -20.59 7.71
CA ASP A 569 -26.56 -20.98 6.67
C ASP A 569 -25.27 -20.14 6.77
N PRO A 570 -24.08 -20.76 6.69
CA PRO A 570 -22.81 -20.05 6.81
C PRO A 570 -22.58 -19.04 5.67
N TYR A 571 -23.26 -19.21 4.54
CA TYR A 571 -23.14 -18.42 3.31
C TYR A 571 -24.50 -18.07 2.73
N GLU A 572 -24.55 -17.08 1.83
CA GLU A 572 -25.71 -16.84 0.97
C GLU A 572 -25.96 -18.02 0.02
N VAL A 573 -27.22 -18.20 -0.40
CA VAL A 573 -27.59 -19.20 -1.39
C VAL A 573 -26.92 -18.87 -2.72
N THR A 574 -26.19 -19.85 -3.25
CA THR A 574 -25.40 -19.73 -4.48
C THR A 574 -26.23 -19.99 -5.74
N ASN A 575 -25.73 -19.56 -6.90
CA ASN A 575 -26.37 -19.88 -8.18
C ASN A 575 -26.48 -21.39 -8.43
N ALA A 576 -25.48 -22.19 -8.02
CA ALA A 576 -25.51 -23.64 -8.18
C ALA A 576 -26.63 -24.29 -7.33
N GLN A 577 -26.77 -23.86 -6.07
CA GLN A 577 -27.83 -24.32 -5.19
C GLN A 577 -29.22 -23.90 -5.71
N PHE A 578 -29.37 -22.65 -6.16
CA PHE A 578 -30.63 -22.16 -6.69
C PHE A 578 -31.00 -22.84 -8.03
N LYS A 579 -29.99 -23.22 -8.83
CA LYS A 579 -30.21 -24.02 -10.06
C LYS A 579 -30.85 -25.36 -9.73
N ALA A 580 -30.31 -26.07 -8.74
CA ALA A 580 -30.87 -27.36 -8.31
C ALA A 580 -32.35 -27.22 -7.89
N PHE A 581 -32.72 -26.11 -7.26
CA PHE A 581 -34.11 -25.80 -6.91
C PHE A 581 -34.99 -25.61 -8.15
N VAL A 582 -34.62 -24.75 -9.10
CA VAL A 582 -35.47 -24.48 -10.28
C VAL A 582 -35.53 -25.66 -11.25
N ASP A 583 -34.49 -26.50 -11.29
CA ASP A 583 -34.50 -27.74 -12.06
C ASP A 583 -35.46 -28.78 -11.43
N ALA A 584 -35.57 -28.81 -10.10
CA ALA A 584 -36.48 -29.70 -9.37
C ALA A 584 -37.92 -29.17 -9.30
N ASN A 585 -38.13 -27.86 -9.45
CA ASN A 585 -39.42 -27.18 -9.32
C ASN A 585 -39.64 -26.26 -10.54
N PRO A 586 -40.00 -26.81 -11.72
CA PRO A 586 -40.04 -26.08 -12.98
C PRO A 586 -41.01 -24.90 -13.01
N GLU A 587 -42.00 -24.85 -12.12
CA GLU A 587 -42.90 -23.71 -11.95
C GLU A 587 -42.20 -22.44 -11.43
N TRP A 588 -41.02 -22.58 -10.80
CA TRP A 588 -40.16 -21.48 -10.37
C TRP A 588 -39.02 -21.18 -11.34
N SER A 589 -38.99 -21.88 -12.48
CA SER A 589 -38.01 -21.65 -13.54
C SER A 589 -38.18 -20.27 -14.19
N LYS A 590 -37.13 -19.80 -14.87
CA LYS A 590 -37.09 -18.45 -15.45
C LYS A 590 -38.28 -18.17 -16.37
N ASP A 591 -38.70 -19.16 -17.16
CA ASP A 591 -39.70 -19.00 -18.20
C ASP A 591 -41.13 -19.32 -17.72
N ASN A 592 -41.29 -19.94 -16.55
CA ASN A 592 -42.59 -20.42 -16.05
C ASN A 592 -43.11 -19.70 -14.81
N ILE A 593 -42.26 -18.95 -14.09
CA ILE A 593 -42.69 -18.24 -12.88
C ILE A 593 -43.84 -17.26 -13.20
N PRO A 594 -44.95 -17.28 -12.42
CA PRO A 594 -46.04 -16.33 -12.62
C PRO A 594 -45.61 -14.87 -12.43
N SER A 595 -46.13 -14.00 -13.29
CA SER A 595 -45.73 -12.58 -13.36
C SER A 595 -46.02 -11.78 -12.09
N GLU A 596 -47.01 -12.20 -11.30
CA GLU A 596 -47.37 -11.63 -10.02
C GLU A 596 -46.29 -11.81 -8.94
N TYR A 597 -45.34 -12.73 -9.13
CA TYR A 597 -44.28 -13.02 -8.16
C TYR A 597 -42.94 -12.35 -8.49
N HIS A 598 -42.88 -11.47 -9.50
CA HIS A 598 -41.67 -10.74 -9.84
C HIS A 598 -41.94 -9.42 -10.59
N ASN A 599 -40.95 -8.54 -10.67
CA ASN A 599 -41.04 -7.28 -11.41
C ASN A 599 -40.43 -7.32 -12.84
N GLY A 600 -40.34 -8.52 -13.44
CA GLY A 600 -39.88 -8.72 -14.83
C GLY A 600 -38.37 -8.84 -15.01
N ASN A 601 -37.58 -8.76 -13.94
CA ASN A 601 -36.13 -9.00 -13.99
C ASN A 601 -35.72 -10.34 -13.36
N TYR A 602 -36.66 -11.26 -13.10
CA TYR A 602 -36.37 -12.55 -12.47
C TYR A 602 -35.32 -13.34 -13.27
N LEU A 603 -34.27 -13.78 -12.58
CA LEU A 603 -33.11 -14.47 -13.14
C LEU A 603 -32.57 -13.81 -14.43
N ARG A 604 -32.57 -12.47 -14.48
CA ARG A 604 -32.21 -11.68 -15.68
C ARG A 604 -30.88 -12.09 -16.31
N LEU A 605 -29.89 -12.47 -15.51
CA LEU A 605 -28.56 -12.87 -15.99
C LEU A 605 -28.48 -14.31 -16.50
N TRP A 606 -29.48 -15.15 -16.24
CA TRP A 606 -29.47 -16.56 -16.61
C TRP A 606 -29.93 -16.75 -18.06
N ASN A 607 -29.49 -17.81 -18.71
CA ASN A 607 -29.99 -18.22 -20.02
C ASN A 607 -30.88 -19.45 -19.82
N GLY A 608 -32.21 -19.27 -19.86
CA GLY A 608 -33.14 -20.25 -19.32
C GLY A 608 -32.83 -20.56 -17.85
N ASN A 609 -32.65 -21.85 -17.54
CA ASN A 609 -32.29 -22.34 -16.20
C ASN A 609 -30.78 -22.44 -15.93
N ASP A 610 -29.94 -21.89 -16.81
CA ASP A 610 -28.49 -21.91 -16.66
C ASP A 610 -27.95 -20.56 -16.21
N TYR A 611 -27.26 -20.56 -15.07
CA TYR A 611 -26.56 -19.38 -14.55
C TYR A 611 -25.30 -19.04 -15.38
N PRO A 612 -24.79 -17.80 -15.28
CA PRO A 612 -23.59 -17.39 -16.02
C PRO A 612 -22.36 -18.27 -15.72
N LYS A 613 -21.60 -18.63 -16.76
CA LYS A 613 -20.40 -19.48 -16.63
C LYS A 613 -19.42 -18.92 -15.58
N GLY A 614 -18.96 -19.80 -14.68
CA GLY A 614 -18.05 -19.44 -13.60
C GLY A 614 -18.69 -18.71 -12.41
N LYS A 615 -20.03 -18.64 -12.34
CA LYS A 615 -20.78 -18.04 -11.22
C LYS A 615 -21.45 -19.03 -10.28
N ALA A 616 -21.11 -20.32 -10.40
CA ALA A 616 -21.66 -21.39 -9.56
C ALA A 616 -21.65 -21.03 -8.07
N ASN A 617 -20.51 -20.55 -7.55
CA ASN A 617 -20.29 -20.26 -6.14
C ASN A 617 -20.55 -18.79 -5.77
N HIS A 618 -21.15 -17.99 -6.65
CA HIS A 618 -21.58 -16.63 -6.32
C HIS A 618 -22.99 -16.66 -5.73
N PRO A 619 -23.38 -15.68 -4.87
CA PRO A 619 -24.77 -15.52 -4.46
C PRO A 619 -25.68 -15.44 -5.68
N VAL A 620 -26.84 -16.09 -5.58
CA VAL A 620 -27.92 -15.87 -6.53
C VAL A 620 -28.48 -14.46 -6.32
N VAL A 621 -28.71 -13.76 -7.43
CA VAL A 621 -29.29 -12.41 -7.48
C VAL A 621 -30.33 -12.36 -8.58
N TYR A 622 -31.15 -11.30 -8.62
CA TYR A 622 -32.35 -11.25 -9.47
C TYR A 622 -33.40 -12.31 -9.06
N VAL A 623 -33.53 -12.57 -7.77
CA VAL A 623 -34.56 -13.45 -7.21
C VAL A 623 -35.54 -12.63 -6.39
N SER A 624 -36.82 -13.00 -6.43
CA SER A 624 -37.86 -12.33 -5.64
C SER A 624 -37.96 -12.95 -4.24
N TRP A 625 -38.65 -12.26 -3.33
CA TRP A 625 -38.90 -12.80 -1.99
C TRP A 625 -39.72 -14.10 -2.06
N TYR A 626 -40.69 -14.19 -2.97
CA TYR A 626 -41.46 -15.43 -3.18
C TYR A 626 -40.56 -16.61 -3.59
N ALA A 627 -39.64 -16.39 -4.53
CA ALA A 627 -38.73 -17.43 -4.99
C ALA A 627 -37.73 -17.84 -3.89
N ALA A 628 -37.28 -16.89 -3.07
CA ALA A 628 -36.43 -17.16 -1.90
C ALA A 628 -37.19 -17.98 -0.82
N MET A 629 -38.45 -17.66 -0.57
CA MET A 629 -39.34 -18.42 0.32
C MET A 629 -39.61 -19.84 -0.19
N ALA A 630 -39.88 -19.98 -1.49
CA ALA A 630 -40.08 -21.28 -2.14
C ALA A 630 -38.82 -22.16 -2.05
N TYR A 631 -37.64 -21.59 -2.32
CA TYR A 631 -36.36 -22.26 -2.13
C TYR A 631 -36.19 -22.71 -0.68
N ALA A 632 -36.39 -21.80 0.28
CA ALA A 632 -36.21 -22.09 1.70
C ALA A 632 -37.12 -23.23 2.15
N LYS A 633 -38.40 -23.20 1.73
CA LYS A 633 -39.38 -24.26 1.97
C LYS A 633 -38.92 -25.60 1.38
N TRP A 634 -38.44 -25.59 0.12
CA TRP A 634 -37.97 -26.79 -0.58
C TRP A 634 -36.81 -27.48 0.16
N VAL A 635 -35.88 -26.72 0.73
CA VAL A 635 -34.76 -27.26 1.53
C VAL A 635 -35.10 -27.50 3.00
N GLY A 636 -36.37 -27.35 3.41
CA GLY A 636 -36.82 -27.57 4.79
C GLY A 636 -36.31 -26.53 5.79
N LYS A 637 -36.12 -25.29 5.34
CA LYS A 637 -35.65 -24.13 6.10
C LYS A 637 -36.63 -22.95 5.94
N ARG A 638 -36.25 -21.77 6.42
CA ARG A 638 -36.96 -20.50 6.24
C ARG A 638 -35.96 -19.36 5.99
N LEU A 639 -36.43 -18.18 5.60
CA LEU A 639 -35.60 -16.98 5.69
C LEU A 639 -35.39 -16.60 7.19
N PRO A 640 -34.30 -15.89 7.54
CA PRO A 640 -34.14 -15.36 8.89
C PRO A 640 -35.15 -14.25 9.16
N THR A 641 -35.47 -14.06 10.44
CA THR A 641 -36.06 -12.79 10.89
C THR A 641 -35.01 -11.68 10.85
N GLU A 642 -35.45 -10.43 10.78
CA GLU A 642 -34.56 -9.26 10.85
C GLU A 642 -33.71 -9.27 12.14
N ALA A 643 -34.30 -9.70 13.26
CA ALA A 643 -33.61 -9.82 14.52
C ALA A 643 -32.57 -10.94 14.53
N GLU A 644 -32.91 -12.12 14.01
CA GLU A 644 -31.96 -13.24 13.86
C GLU A 644 -30.81 -12.85 12.97
N TRP A 645 -31.08 -12.19 11.82
CA TRP A 645 -30.05 -11.70 10.92
C TRP A 645 -29.13 -10.71 11.63
N GLU A 646 -29.67 -9.74 12.36
CA GLU A 646 -28.85 -8.76 13.08
C GLU A 646 -27.96 -9.40 14.14
N ARG A 647 -28.53 -10.30 14.96
CA ARG A 647 -27.77 -11.03 15.98
C ARG A 647 -26.67 -11.85 15.33
N ALA A 648 -27.02 -12.59 14.28
CA ALA A 648 -26.10 -13.38 13.49
C ALA A 648 -24.97 -12.51 12.95
N ALA A 649 -25.28 -11.36 12.34
CA ALA A 649 -24.30 -10.44 11.76
C ALA A 649 -23.35 -9.87 12.82
N ARG A 650 -23.86 -9.58 14.03
CA ARG A 650 -23.04 -9.14 15.16
C ARG A 650 -22.07 -10.20 15.66
N GLY A 651 -22.24 -11.49 15.38
CA GLY A 651 -21.19 -12.49 15.61
C GLY A 651 -20.61 -12.52 17.03
N GLY A 652 -21.40 -12.22 18.06
CA GLY A 652 -20.96 -12.18 19.46
C GLY A 652 -20.24 -10.91 19.93
N ILE A 653 -20.07 -9.87 19.08
CA ILE A 653 -19.47 -8.60 19.51
C ILE A 653 -20.55 -7.54 19.82
N ALA A 654 -20.55 -7.05 21.05
CA ALA A 654 -21.50 -6.03 21.51
C ALA A 654 -21.06 -4.60 21.13
N HIS A 655 -22.03 -3.72 20.88
CA HIS A 655 -21.84 -2.28 20.65
C HIS A 655 -20.87 -1.91 19.51
N LYS A 656 -20.85 -2.70 18.43
CA LYS A 656 -20.06 -2.41 17.23
C LYS A 656 -20.93 -1.95 16.06
N ARG A 657 -20.40 -1.03 15.27
CA ARG A 657 -21.06 -0.45 14.08
C ARG A 657 -21.12 -1.44 12.90
N TYR A 658 -20.00 -2.07 12.58
CA TYR A 658 -19.88 -3.09 11.53
C TYR A 658 -19.79 -4.50 12.13
N VAL A 659 -20.02 -5.54 11.31
CA VAL A 659 -19.94 -6.96 11.72
C VAL A 659 -18.55 -7.39 12.24
N TRP A 660 -17.53 -6.53 12.10
CA TRP A 660 -16.17 -6.76 12.57
C TRP A 660 -15.62 -5.70 13.54
N GLY A 661 -16.38 -4.66 13.89
CA GLY A 661 -15.89 -3.57 14.74
C GLY A 661 -16.38 -2.19 14.32
N ASN A 662 -15.72 -1.14 14.81
CA ASN A 662 -16.15 0.25 14.57
C ASN A 662 -15.48 0.90 13.36
N SER A 663 -14.31 0.42 12.96
CA SER A 663 -13.55 1.01 11.85
C SER A 663 -14.02 0.47 10.50
N ARG A 664 -14.13 1.37 9.52
CA ARG A 664 -14.37 1.00 8.13
C ARG A 664 -13.20 0.17 7.63
N ASN A 665 -13.44 -1.09 7.23
CA ASN A 665 -12.41 -1.96 6.67
C ASN A 665 -12.82 -2.47 5.27
N PRO A 666 -12.22 -1.91 4.21
CA PRO A 666 -12.45 -2.32 2.84
C PRO A 666 -12.20 -3.78 2.49
N GLY A 667 -11.35 -4.47 3.25
CA GLY A 667 -10.99 -5.87 3.02
C GLY A 667 -11.93 -6.88 3.66
N ARG A 668 -13.03 -6.44 4.29
CA ARG A 668 -13.92 -7.32 5.08
C ARG A 668 -15.35 -7.48 4.56
N ALA A 669 -15.70 -6.82 3.45
CA ALA A 669 -16.97 -7.02 2.75
C ALA A 669 -16.87 -6.61 1.29
N ASN A 670 -17.78 -7.11 0.44
CA ASN A 670 -17.92 -6.65 -0.94
C ASN A 670 -18.96 -5.52 -1.01
N TYR A 671 -18.49 -4.32 -1.31
CA TYR A 671 -19.31 -3.11 -1.48
C TYR A 671 -18.76 -2.21 -2.60
N GLY A 672 -19.53 -1.17 -2.98
CA GLY A 672 -19.42 -0.35 -4.20
C GLY A 672 -18.14 0.47 -4.41
N TYR A 673 -17.06 0.17 -3.69
CA TYR A 673 -15.74 0.75 -3.90
C TYR A 673 -14.79 -0.20 -4.67
N TYR A 674 -15.05 -1.51 -4.72
CA TYR A 674 -14.08 -2.51 -5.24
C TYR A 674 -14.52 -3.39 -6.42
N GLY A 675 -15.72 -3.20 -6.97
CA GLY A 675 -16.19 -3.97 -8.12
C GLY A 675 -17.66 -3.80 -8.40
N LYS A 676 -18.07 -3.88 -9.67
CA LYS A 676 -19.47 -3.69 -10.10
C LYS A 676 -20.31 -4.99 -10.03
N HIS A 677 -19.90 -6.03 -9.28
CA HIS A 677 -20.49 -7.38 -9.34
C HIS A 677 -20.38 -8.14 -8.00
N THR A 678 -21.15 -9.21 -7.83
CA THR A 678 -21.02 -10.17 -6.70
C THR A 678 -19.66 -10.87 -6.71
N ARG A 679 -19.21 -11.35 -5.55
CA ARG A 679 -18.05 -12.24 -5.36
C ARG A 679 -18.50 -13.65 -4.97
N PRO A 680 -17.65 -14.69 -5.13
CA PRO A 680 -17.93 -16.00 -4.58
C PRO A 680 -18.25 -15.91 -3.09
N VAL A 681 -19.20 -16.70 -2.61
CA VAL A 681 -19.51 -16.74 -1.18
C VAL A 681 -18.29 -17.21 -0.38
N GLY A 682 -18.16 -16.73 0.85
CA GLY A 682 -17.01 -16.99 1.71
C GLY A 682 -15.75 -16.21 1.33
N SER A 683 -15.85 -15.24 0.41
CA SER A 683 -14.74 -14.36 0.04
C SER A 683 -14.23 -13.53 1.22
N TYR A 684 -15.06 -13.33 2.26
CA TYR A 684 -14.72 -12.58 3.45
C TYR A 684 -14.77 -13.46 4.71
N LEU A 685 -13.98 -13.06 5.70
CA LEU A 685 -13.80 -13.81 6.94
C LEU A 685 -15.14 -14.00 7.67
N PRO A 686 -15.33 -15.16 8.34
CA PRO A 686 -16.49 -15.36 9.16
C PRO A 686 -16.44 -14.42 10.37
N ASN A 687 -17.61 -14.04 10.88
CA ASN A 687 -17.71 -13.37 12.17
C ASN A 687 -17.53 -14.37 13.33
N GLY A 688 -17.71 -13.91 14.57
CA GLY A 688 -17.48 -14.76 15.75
C GLY A 688 -18.42 -15.96 15.90
N PHE A 689 -19.49 -16.07 15.10
CA PHE A 689 -20.32 -17.28 15.04
C PHE A 689 -19.93 -18.24 13.92
N GLY A 690 -19.03 -17.87 13.00
CA GLY A 690 -18.71 -18.69 11.83
C GLY A 690 -19.50 -18.34 10.57
N LEU A 691 -20.26 -17.24 10.58
CA LEU A 691 -21.06 -16.78 9.44
C LEU A 691 -20.25 -15.85 8.54
N HIS A 692 -20.24 -16.13 7.24
CA HIS A 692 -19.48 -15.40 6.23
C HIS A 692 -20.32 -14.32 5.54
N ASP A 693 -19.61 -13.37 4.92
CA ASP A 693 -20.14 -12.31 4.05
C ASP A 693 -21.20 -11.38 4.69
N MET A 694 -21.43 -11.48 6.00
CA MET A 694 -22.43 -10.70 6.76
C MET A 694 -22.27 -9.17 6.66
N GLY A 695 -21.08 -8.68 6.27
CA GLY A 695 -20.83 -7.25 6.08
C GLY A 695 -21.14 -6.73 4.67
N GLY A 696 -21.45 -7.64 3.75
CA GLY A 696 -21.96 -7.37 2.43
C GLY A 696 -21.37 -8.25 1.33
N ASN A 697 -22.20 -8.50 0.33
CA ASN A 697 -21.91 -9.05 -0.99
C ASN A 697 -23.19 -8.84 -1.79
N VAL A 698 -24.31 -9.22 -1.17
CA VAL A 698 -25.68 -8.87 -1.52
C VAL A 698 -26.43 -8.43 -0.25
N TRP A 699 -27.43 -7.59 -0.40
CA TRP A 699 -28.46 -7.42 0.62
C TRP A 699 -29.22 -8.74 0.77
N GLU A 700 -29.67 -9.05 1.98
CA GLU A 700 -30.29 -10.35 2.27
C GLU A 700 -31.73 -10.22 2.72
N LEU A 701 -32.61 -10.95 2.05
CA LEU A 701 -34.06 -10.98 2.33
C LEU A 701 -34.37 -11.62 3.69
N CYS A 702 -35.29 -11.00 4.44
CA CYS A 702 -35.81 -11.50 5.72
C CYS A 702 -37.31 -11.81 5.63
N LEU A 703 -37.86 -12.49 6.65
CA LEU A 703 -39.29 -12.78 6.77
C LEU A 703 -40.13 -11.52 7.05
N ASP A 704 -39.57 -10.60 7.81
CA ASP A 704 -40.26 -9.47 8.42
C ASP A 704 -40.95 -8.56 7.41
N GLU A 705 -42.14 -8.09 7.81
CA GLU A 705 -42.74 -6.91 7.23
C GLU A 705 -41.90 -5.69 7.56
N TYR A 706 -41.61 -4.89 6.53
CA TYR A 706 -40.97 -3.62 6.76
C TYR A 706 -41.92 -2.68 7.48
N ASN A 707 -41.56 -2.35 8.72
CA ASN A 707 -42.28 -1.39 9.54
C ASN A 707 -41.29 -0.38 10.14
N LYS A 708 -41.44 0.89 9.73
CA LYS A 708 -40.62 2.02 10.18
C LYS A 708 -40.60 2.24 11.69
N ASN A 709 -41.63 1.78 12.40
CA ASN A 709 -41.78 1.92 13.84
C ASN A 709 -41.47 0.62 14.60
N PHE A 710 -40.97 -0.42 13.92
CA PHE A 710 -40.76 -1.73 14.52
C PHE A 710 -39.83 -1.68 15.72
N TYR A 711 -38.68 -0.98 15.62
CA TYR A 711 -37.68 -0.89 16.70
C TYR A 711 -38.19 -0.15 17.94
N ARG A 712 -39.27 0.64 17.81
CA ARG A 712 -39.91 1.34 18.95
C ARG A 712 -40.90 0.46 19.70
N HIS A 713 -41.44 -0.56 19.05
CA HIS A 713 -42.57 -1.36 19.56
C HIS A 713 -42.37 -2.87 19.45
N SER A 714 -41.14 -3.30 19.11
CA SER A 714 -40.78 -4.69 18.90
C SER A 714 -41.01 -5.51 20.18
N PRO A 715 -41.49 -6.77 20.05
CA PRO A 715 -41.52 -7.69 21.18
C PRO A 715 -40.13 -7.88 21.79
N LYS A 716 -40.06 -8.03 23.12
CA LYS A 716 -38.78 -8.27 23.81
C LYS A 716 -38.20 -9.66 23.57
N LYS A 717 -39.04 -10.65 23.20
CA LYS A 717 -38.63 -12.03 22.93
C LYS A 717 -39.01 -12.39 21.49
N ASN A 718 -38.05 -12.90 20.72
CA ASN A 718 -38.21 -13.29 19.32
C ASN A 718 -38.97 -12.25 18.46
N PRO A 719 -38.51 -10.99 18.41
CA PRO A 719 -39.18 -9.95 17.64
C PRO A 719 -39.27 -10.32 16.14
N ILE A 720 -40.49 -10.25 15.61
CA ILE A 720 -40.78 -10.37 14.18
C ILE A 720 -41.94 -9.44 13.81
N ALA A 721 -41.84 -8.75 12.67
CA ALA A 721 -42.85 -7.82 12.19
C ALA A 721 -43.81 -8.47 11.19
N GLY A 722 -45.13 -8.26 11.36
CA GLY A 722 -46.14 -8.66 10.38
C GLY A 722 -46.37 -10.17 10.23
N VAL A 723 -45.77 -10.98 11.12
CA VAL A 723 -45.90 -12.45 11.11
C VAL A 723 -46.32 -12.91 12.49
N SER A 724 -47.54 -13.45 12.59
CA SER A 724 -48.07 -14.03 13.84
C SER A 724 -47.69 -15.50 14.02
N ASN A 725 -47.52 -16.23 12.91
CA ASN A 725 -47.09 -17.62 12.90
C ASN A 725 -46.20 -17.87 11.66
N ILE A 726 -44.93 -18.22 11.90
CA ILE A 726 -43.96 -18.52 10.84
C ILE A 726 -44.35 -19.77 10.06
N GLU A 727 -44.89 -20.80 10.71
CA GLU A 727 -45.29 -22.05 10.04
C GLU A 727 -46.41 -21.80 9.04
N ALA A 728 -47.45 -21.06 9.46
CA ALA A 728 -48.55 -20.66 8.58
C ALA A 728 -48.07 -19.80 7.40
N LEU A 729 -47.12 -18.88 7.64
CA LEU A 729 -46.51 -18.10 6.57
C LEU A 729 -45.73 -18.98 5.58
N MET A 730 -44.98 -19.97 6.07
CA MET A 730 -44.25 -20.90 5.20
C MET A 730 -45.20 -21.83 4.42
N GLU A 731 -46.38 -22.13 4.95
CA GLU A 731 -47.43 -22.87 4.25
C GLU A 731 -48.00 -22.06 3.08
N ASP A 732 -48.39 -20.80 3.32
CA ASP A 732 -48.99 -19.91 2.34
C ASP A 732 -48.40 -18.48 2.39
N PHE A 733 -47.35 -18.25 1.58
CA PHE A 733 -46.69 -16.94 1.46
C PHE A 733 -47.04 -16.19 0.17
N THR A 734 -47.76 -16.81 -0.77
CA THR A 734 -48.02 -16.20 -2.09
C THR A 734 -49.01 -15.04 -2.04
N GLY A 735 -49.89 -15.02 -1.02
CA GLY A 735 -50.81 -13.90 -0.76
C GLY A 735 -50.18 -12.66 -0.11
N VAL A 736 -48.92 -12.71 0.33
CA VAL A 736 -48.24 -11.59 1.00
C VAL A 736 -47.95 -10.49 -0.03
N ASN A 737 -48.37 -9.25 0.22
CA ASN A 737 -48.14 -8.11 -0.67
C ASN A 737 -47.49 -6.89 0.00
N THR A 738 -47.27 -6.94 1.32
CA THR A 738 -46.66 -5.85 2.09
C THR A 738 -45.13 -5.88 1.95
N MET A 739 -44.49 -4.71 2.05
CA MET A 739 -43.03 -4.56 1.90
C MET A 739 -42.26 -5.46 2.87
N ARG A 740 -41.15 -6.03 2.41
CA ARG A 740 -40.30 -6.95 3.17
C ARG A 740 -38.99 -6.29 3.56
N VAL A 741 -38.43 -6.74 4.68
CA VAL A 741 -37.12 -6.26 5.13
C VAL A 741 -36.00 -6.94 4.33
N SER A 742 -35.02 -6.14 3.90
CA SER A 742 -33.70 -6.61 3.51
C SER A 742 -32.64 -6.09 4.49
N ARG A 743 -31.58 -6.88 4.71
CA ARG A 743 -30.54 -6.59 5.71
C ARG A 743 -29.14 -6.59 5.13
N GLY A 744 -28.24 -5.86 5.79
CA GLY A 744 -26.83 -5.84 5.46
C GLY A 744 -26.48 -4.81 4.38
N GLY A 745 -25.72 -5.23 3.38
CA GLY A 745 -25.17 -4.36 2.33
C GLY A 745 -24.72 -5.16 1.13
N SER A 746 -24.43 -4.50 0.02
CA SER A 746 -24.10 -5.19 -1.23
C SER A 746 -22.93 -4.57 -1.97
N TRP A 747 -22.48 -5.28 -3.01
CA TRP A 747 -21.51 -4.79 -4.00
C TRP A 747 -21.88 -3.43 -4.61
N ASN A 748 -23.14 -2.99 -4.54
CA ASN A 748 -23.59 -1.69 -5.06
C ASN A 748 -23.72 -0.60 -3.96
N THR A 749 -23.45 -0.93 -2.69
CA THR A 749 -23.60 0.01 -1.57
C THR A 749 -22.35 0.91 -1.45
N PRO A 750 -22.46 2.24 -1.25
CA PRO A 750 -21.31 3.17 -1.23
C PRO A 750 -20.24 2.89 -0.16
N GLY A 751 -20.57 2.08 0.86
CA GLY A 751 -19.68 1.67 1.93
C GLY A 751 -20.10 0.33 2.53
N PRO A 752 -19.29 -0.23 3.44
CA PRO A 752 -19.71 -1.41 4.18
C PRO A 752 -20.96 -1.05 5.00
N ALA A 753 -21.94 -1.94 5.02
CA ALA A 753 -23.15 -1.71 5.77
C ALA A 753 -22.94 -1.99 7.26
N GLY A 754 -23.66 -1.25 8.11
CA GLY A 754 -23.67 -1.51 9.54
C GLY A 754 -24.45 -2.78 9.85
N ALA A 755 -24.19 -3.40 11.00
CA ALA A 755 -24.93 -4.59 11.42
C ALA A 755 -26.45 -4.33 11.59
N ALA A 756 -26.82 -3.07 11.86
CA ALA A 756 -28.19 -2.58 11.99
C ALA A 756 -28.77 -1.98 10.69
N SER A 757 -28.04 -2.07 9.55
CA SER A 757 -28.53 -1.56 8.27
C SER A 757 -29.68 -2.41 7.75
N ARG A 758 -30.78 -1.74 7.42
CA ARG A 758 -32.00 -2.33 6.87
C ARG A 758 -32.48 -1.53 5.66
N GLY A 759 -33.20 -2.21 4.79
CA GLY A 759 -33.91 -1.64 3.66
C GLY A 759 -35.30 -2.25 3.52
N ASP A 760 -36.08 -1.64 2.65
CA ASP A 760 -37.44 -2.03 2.33
C ASP A 760 -37.58 -2.28 0.83
N ASP A 761 -38.21 -3.40 0.47
CA ASP A 761 -38.47 -3.74 -0.92
C ASP A 761 -39.82 -4.47 -1.04
N THR A 762 -40.46 -4.38 -2.21
CA THR A 762 -41.65 -5.19 -2.50
C THR A 762 -41.26 -6.67 -2.60
N PRO A 763 -42.15 -7.61 -2.27
CA PRO A 763 -41.83 -9.04 -2.38
C PRO A 763 -41.54 -9.49 -3.82
N THR A 764 -42.00 -8.73 -4.82
CA THR A 764 -41.72 -8.92 -6.26
C THR A 764 -40.38 -8.37 -6.74
N ASN A 765 -39.64 -7.63 -5.91
CA ASN A 765 -38.40 -6.99 -6.32
C ASN A 765 -37.31 -8.01 -6.65
N THR A 766 -36.66 -7.87 -7.82
CA THR A 766 -35.58 -8.77 -8.28
C THR A 766 -34.31 -8.01 -8.62
N ASN A 767 -33.80 -7.21 -7.67
CA ASN A 767 -32.63 -6.38 -7.92
C ASN A 767 -31.31 -7.19 -8.01
N SER A 768 -30.34 -6.62 -8.73
CA SER A 768 -29.04 -7.24 -9.01
C SER A 768 -28.09 -7.37 -7.82
N TRP A 769 -28.48 -6.78 -6.68
CA TRP A 769 -27.71 -6.69 -5.45
C TRP A 769 -28.45 -7.29 -4.25
N LEU A 770 -29.55 -8.00 -4.50
CA LEU A 770 -30.39 -8.64 -3.49
C LEU A 770 -30.30 -10.15 -3.66
N GLY A 771 -30.03 -10.85 -2.58
CA GLY A 771 -29.98 -12.30 -2.46
C GLY A 771 -30.53 -12.73 -1.10
N PHE A 772 -30.15 -13.91 -0.62
CA PHE A 772 -30.67 -14.43 0.66
C PHE A 772 -29.81 -15.58 1.19
N ARG A 773 -30.03 -15.91 2.48
CA ARG A 773 -29.56 -17.13 3.14
C ARG A 773 -30.71 -17.70 3.96
N CYS A 774 -30.62 -18.97 4.35
CA CYS A 774 -31.68 -19.60 5.16
C CYS A 774 -31.31 -19.72 6.64
N ALA A 775 -32.34 -19.86 7.46
CA ALA A 775 -32.29 -20.11 8.89
C ALA A 775 -33.26 -21.24 9.27
N LYS A 776 -33.07 -21.81 10.46
CA LYS A 776 -33.92 -22.85 11.03
C LYS A 776 -33.97 -22.68 12.54
N SER A 777 -35.15 -22.73 13.13
CA SER A 777 -35.29 -22.68 14.59
C SER A 777 -34.59 -23.89 15.24
N ALA A 778 -33.92 -23.70 16.36
CA ALA A 778 -33.41 -24.84 17.13
C ALA A 778 -34.59 -25.57 17.81
N PRO A 779 -34.52 -26.90 17.99
CA PRO A 779 -35.50 -27.61 18.82
C PRO A 779 -35.51 -26.99 20.23
N PRO A 780 -36.66 -26.92 20.91
CA PRO A 780 -36.70 -26.54 22.31
C PRO A 780 -35.74 -27.43 23.11
N GLN A 781 -34.85 -26.83 23.90
CA GLN A 781 -34.10 -27.60 24.90
C GLN A 781 -35.13 -28.29 25.80
N GLN A 782 -35.14 -29.63 25.83
CA GLN A 782 -35.71 -30.34 26.96
C GLN A 782 -34.91 -29.89 28.19
N ASP A 783 -35.60 -29.27 29.14
CA ASP A 783 -35.01 -28.70 30.35
C ASP A 783 -33.99 -29.65 30.96
N ALA A 784 -32.71 -29.25 30.94
CA ALA A 784 -31.68 -29.93 31.71
C ALA A 784 -31.98 -29.70 33.18
N GLU A 785 -32.43 -30.76 33.83
CA GLU A 785 -32.73 -30.88 35.24
C GLU A 785 -31.60 -30.37 36.15
N ALA A 786 -32.04 -29.76 37.26
CA ALA A 786 -31.41 -29.68 38.57
C ALA A 786 -30.07 -28.92 38.69
N ALA A 787 -30.18 -27.62 38.99
CA ALA A 787 -29.19 -26.96 39.83
C ALA A 787 -29.20 -27.59 41.25
N PRO A 788 -28.04 -27.92 41.86
CA PRO A 788 -28.00 -28.38 43.24
C PRO A 788 -28.46 -27.24 44.16
N THR A 789 -29.46 -27.53 44.97
CA THR A 789 -29.86 -26.74 46.14
C THR A 789 -28.63 -26.45 47.00
N SER A 790 -28.32 -25.16 47.19
CA SER A 790 -27.43 -24.70 48.24
C SER A 790 -27.99 -25.10 49.60
N GLY A 791 -27.39 -26.10 50.22
CA GLY A 791 -27.61 -26.42 51.62
C GLY A 791 -27.11 -25.25 52.48
N ALA A 792 -28.04 -24.68 53.24
CA ALA A 792 -27.70 -23.94 54.44
C ALA A 792 -27.06 -24.91 55.45
N SER A 793 -25.93 -24.52 56.01
CA SER A 793 -25.42 -25.02 57.28
C SER A 793 -25.46 -23.87 58.28
N GLU A 794 -26.39 -23.98 59.23
CA GLU A 794 -25.96 -24.15 60.63
C GLU A 794 -25.74 -25.64 60.88
#